data_AF-A0A3D6B1G0-F1
#
_entry.id   AF-A0A3D6B1G0-F1
#
_cell.length_a   1.000
_cell.length_b   1.000
_cell.length_c   1.000
_cell.angle_alpha   90.00
_cell.angle_beta   90.00
_cell.angle_gamma   90.00
#
_symmetry.space_group_name_H-M   'P 1'
#
loop_
_entity.id
_entity.type
_entity.pdbx_description
1 polymer ?
#
loop_
_entity_poly.entity_id
_entity_poly.type
_entity_poly.pdbx_seq_one_letter_code
_entity_poly.pdbx_strand_id
1 'polypeptide(L)'
;MQKKHIKHSLLFIVIVVTMLMLLARTLFCIVTIKGNSMYPTLCDGDKVLVLRTKKVKRGDIVLINVPSTISVINSDRLNVKRIIALSGDEVYAQNGAWLNNTTGIEYADTIMRRALASEPVKVLNEKYGVFTGVFPFDDNAQNITSTSIRTIPYSGMRIPKLPYYSRVLNYEGCNAASIINNDYCFILGDNPFDSRDSRYYGPIPMNEVKGKVLCHLKRNADKALEAALRSAGANRAELEKVLAYCRNDELKYKSAVFLIRNMPGHYSYMLTAEDEKVRDRLADIYKGYGVIDEDLREYALAGRKKVRDIDVITSDYLIDNISEAVKSYIDRPWNRSLPFDDFCNLILPYRVGTEPLQNWRKVYKERYSHILDSLYTGTDPIEATNIIFKALDGQLFMYFPSFRMPNLGPDFLLNNRIGGCREICDFTLYLMRALGLPVATDFYNQQNIHSWNVIRDLDGKYVQFLFNRYGGNEAVRGGSDGRTKGKVWRQNFSKPFISDVTTDYFPENKYSVKCKMGLPARVVGLGMFTNAHWYSVYGCKSAINKVTFRNIEPQTVYIAMGSKGSTISYPFIPHNDGTITYLKPETNNRRNVIIKRKVRITNHLKEKMKEVDGTSVCGYNEESQHLDSIGTLYSSISNDEVIYADGKEYSHIIINPNSSGNICLAELSIIATDGTKVPFTGANELCDNDPLTYFSSNGPITLYVKNPTRIAKIIWTPQNDDNFVRIGDSYELLYQNGEAGWVSLGMQEAKSNCLIYNNVPANALLWLHDHTRGREEEVFIIDESGYQIFL
;
A
#
# COMPACT_ATOMS: atom_id res chain seq x y z
N MET A 1 14.22 -35.50 69.46
CA MET A 1 15.27 -35.76 68.45
C MET A 1 15.00 -35.16 67.06
N GLN A 2 13.77 -35.21 66.52
CA GLN A 2 13.45 -34.74 65.16
C GLN A 2 13.82 -33.27 64.82
N LYS A 3 13.57 -32.29 65.73
CA LYS A 3 13.91 -30.87 65.48
C LYS A 3 15.41 -30.59 65.32
N LYS A 4 16.29 -31.42 65.91
CA LYS A 4 17.75 -31.27 65.81
C LYS A 4 18.25 -31.78 64.45
N HIS A 5 17.69 -32.89 63.96
CA HIS A 5 17.99 -33.41 62.62
C HIS A 5 17.55 -32.45 61.51
N ILE A 6 16.38 -31.83 61.61
CA ILE A 6 15.91 -30.85 60.62
C ILE A 6 16.85 -29.63 60.54
N LYS A 7 17.32 -29.12 61.69
CA LYS A 7 18.30 -28.00 61.71
C LYS A 7 19.65 -28.38 61.10
N HIS A 8 20.15 -29.58 61.36
CA HIS A 8 21.40 -30.06 60.75
C HIS A 8 21.27 -30.31 59.24
N SER A 9 20.15 -30.87 58.78
CA SER A 9 19.88 -31.05 57.35
C SER A 9 19.71 -29.73 56.62
N LEU A 10 19.03 -28.74 57.21
CA LEU A 10 18.88 -27.40 56.62
C LEU A 10 20.22 -26.67 56.55
N LEU A 11 21.04 -26.74 57.61
CA LEU A 11 22.38 -26.18 57.64
C LEU A 11 23.29 -26.83 56.58
N PHE A 12 23.22 -28.16 56.42
CA PHE A 12 23.96 -28.88 55.39
C PHE A 12 23.53 -28.43 53.98
N ILE A 13 22.24 -28.30 53.71
CA ILE A 13 21.73 -27.81 52.42
C ILE A 13 22.24 -26.40 52.15
N VAL A 14 22.19 -25.49 53.14
CA VAL A 14 22.70 -24.11 52.98
C VAL A 14 24.20 -24.11 52.66
N ILE A 15 25.00 -24.92 53.35
CA ILE A 15 26.44 -25.06 53.11
C ILE A 15 26.70 -25.59 51.69
N VAL A 16 26.00 -26.64 51.28
CA VAL A 16 26.13 -27.22 49.93
C VAL A 16 25.74 -26.20 48.86
N VAL A 17 24.62 -25.50 49.04
CA VAL A 17 24.15 -24.47 48.10
C VAL A 17 25.14 -23.30 48.04
N THR A 18 25.70 -22.87 49.18
CA THR A 18 26.71 -21.81 49.21
C THR A 18 28.01 -22.26 48.54
N MET A 19 28.46 -23.49 48.78
CA MET A 19 29.62 -24.07 48.07
C MET A 19 29.37 -24.17 46.56
N LEU A 20 28.19 -24.62 46.14
CA LEU A 20 27.81 -24.69 44.73
C LEU A 20 27.74 -23.29 44.10
N MET A 21 27.24 -22.27 44.81
CA MET A 21 27.24 -20.89 44.33
C MET A 21 28.65 -20.31 44.22
N LEU A 22 29.54 -20.61 45.18
CA LEU A 22 30.95 -20.23 45.12
C LEU A 22 31.65 -20.90 43.94
N LEU A 23 31.43 -22.20 43.73
CA LEU A 23 31.94 -22.95 42.59
C LEU A 23 31.38 -22.41 41.27
N ALA A 24 30.09 -22.08 41.20
CA ALA A 24 29.50 -21.48 40.02
C ALA A 24 30.12 -20.10 39.72
N ARG A 25 30.46 -19.30 40.73
CA ARG A 25 31.16 -18.00 40.55
C ARG A 25 32.59 -18.16 40.05
N THR A 26 33.28 -19.26 40.36
CA THR A 26 34.63 -19.53 39.83
C THR A 26 34.60 -20.10 38.41
N LEU A 27 33.53 -20.79 38.03
CA LEU A 27 33.37 -21.39 36.69
C LEU A 27 32.68 -20.46 35.68
N PHE A 28 31.78 -19.60 36.10
CA PHE A 28 30.96 -18.78 35.22
C PHE A 28 31.08 -17.28 35.52
N CYS A 29 30.88 -16.45 34.51
CA CYS A 29 30.60 -15.03 34.68
C CYS A 29 29.48 -14.55 33.76
N ILE A 30 28.80 -13.49 34.17
CA ILE A 30 27.78 -12.81 33.36
C ILE A 30 28.43 -11.57 32.77
N VAL A 31 28.36 -11.42 31.45
CA VAL A 31 28.86 -10.25 30.73
C VAL A 31 27.69 -9.51 30.12
N THR A 32 27.62 -8.20 30.34
CA THR A 32 26.73 -7.30 29.60
C THR A 32 27.47 -6.87 28.34
N ILE A 33 26.88 -7.16 27.17
CA ILE A 33 27.41 -6.75 25.89
C ILE A 33 27.31 -5.23 25.77
N LYS A 34 28.42 -4.61 25.40
CA LYS A 34 28.50 -3.18 25.09
C LYS A 34 28.98 -3.00 23.65
N GLY A 35 28.25 -2.23 22.86
CA GLY A 35 28.50 -2.00 21.44
C GLY A 35 27.94 -3.10 20.52
N ASN A 36 28.09 -2.90 19.21
CA ASN A 36 27.37 -3.68 18.21
C ASN A 36 28.23 -4.65 17.41
N SER A 37 29.48 -4.86 17.81
CA SER A 37 30.45 -5.70 17.08
C SER A 37 30.02 -7.16 16.84
N MET A 38 29.05 -7.67 17.59
CA MET A 38 28.55 -9.05 17.47
C MET A 38 27.11 -9.15 16.95
N TYR A 39 26.52 -8.06 16.46
CA TYR A 39 25.18 -8.09 15.87
C TYR A 39 25.17 -8.82 14.52
N PRO A 40 24.12 -9.58 14.15
CA PRO A 40 22.83 -9.73 14.81
C PRO A 40 22.80 -10.82 15.89
N THR A 41 23.93 -11.46 16.15
CA THR A 41 24.03 -12.57 17.10
C THR A 41 23.85 -12.07 18.53
N LEU A 42 24.58 -11.02 18.92
CA LEU A 42 24.48 -10.33 20.20
C LEU A 42 24.25 -8.82 19.99
N CYS A 43 23.31 -8.25 20.72
CA CYS A 43 22.99 -6.82 20.70
C CYS A 43 23.62 -6.10 21.90
N ASP A 44 23.85 -4.79 21.79
CA ASP A 44 24.17 -3.95 22.95
C ASP A 44 23.12 -4.17 24.06
N GLY A 45 23.56 -4.25 25.32
CA GLY A 45 22.70 -4.51 26.47
C GLY A 45 22.33 -5.99 26.70
N ASP A 46 22.60 -6.90 25.75
CA ASP A 46 22.43 -8.34 25.98
C ASP A 46 23.25 -8.79 27.19
N LYS A 47 22.69 -9.69 28.00
CA LYS A 47 23.44 -10.39 29.05
C LYS A 47 23.73 -11.81 28.61
N VAL A 48 25.00 -12.19 28.61
CA VAL A 48 25.45 -13.53 28.21
C VAL A 48 26.13 -14.25 29.37
N LEU A 49 25.92 -15.58 29.44
CA LEU A 49 26.64 -16.45 30.38
C LEU A 49 27.93 -16.93 29.71
N VAL A 50 29.06 -16.74 30.40
CA VAL A 50 30.39 -17.15 29.94
C VAL A 50 30.92 -18.23 30.86
N LEU A 51 31.37 -19.35 30.29
CA LEU A 51 32.15 -20.39 30.96
C LEU A 51 33.63 -20.00 30.91
N ARG A 52 34.28 -19.90 32.07
CA ARG A 52 35.72 -19.63 32.19
C ARG A 52 36.50 -20.88 31.79
N THR A 53 36.94 -20.92 30.54
CA THR A 53 37.71 -22.03 29.97
C THR A 53 38.64 -21.52 28.87
N LYS A 54 39.81 -22.15 28.74
CA LYS A 54 40.71 -21.97 27.58
C LYS A 54 40.42 -22.95 26.43
N LYS A 55 39.60 -23.98 26.68
CA LYS A 55 39.21 -24.95 25.66
C LYS A 55 38.10 -24.37 24.79
N VAL A 56 38.46 -23.91 23.61
CA VAL A 56 37.57 -23.26 22.65
C VAL A 56 37.74 -23.88 21.26
N LYS A 57 36.70 -23.80 20.44
CA LYS A 57 36.68 -24.33 19.08
C LYS A 57 36.42 -23.22 18.07
N ARG A 58 36.74 -23.49 16.81
CA ARG A 58 36.36 -22.64 15.67
C ARG A 58 34.84 -22.43 15.69
N GLY A 59 34.40 -21.20 15.47
CA GLY A 59 33.01 -20.75 15.56
C GLY A 59 32.53 -20.37 16.96
N ASP A 60 33.27 -20.67 18.04
CA ASP A 60 32.87 -20.28 19.39
C ASP A 60 32.91 -18.75 19.56
N ILE A 61 31.93 -18.22 20.30
CA ILE A 61 31.94 -16.83 20.77
C ILE A 61 32.66 -16.81 22.11
N VAL A 62 33.64 -15.93 22.26
CA VAL A 62 34.57 -15.92 23.38
C VAL A 62 34.73 -14.53 23.96
N LEU A 63 34.93 -14.49 25.28
CA LEU A 63 35.37 -13.32 26.02
C LEU A 63 36.90 -13.30 26.01
N ILE A 64 37.47 -12.24 25.45
CA ILE A 64 38.91 -12.09 25.24
C ILE A 64 39.37 -10.77 25.85
N ASN A 65 40.53 -10.79 26.51
CA ASN A 65 41.25 -9.57 26.84
C ASN A 65 42.15 -9.18 25.67
N VAL A 66 42.04 -7.97 25.15
CA VAL A 66 43.00 -7.45 24.16
C VAL A 66 44.02 -6.62 24.93
N PRO A 67 45.26 -7.10 25.08
CA PRO A 67 46.28 -6.42 25.87
C PRO A 67 46.74 -5.14 25.16
N SER A 68 47.17 -4.16 25.94
CA SER A 68 47.69 -2.88 25.45
C SER A 68 48.85 -3.00 24.45
N THR A 69 49.64 -4.07 24.52
CA THR A 69 50.73 -4.38 23.57
C THR A 69 50.25 -4.75 22.16
N ILE A 70 48.99 -5.16 22.02
CA ILE A 70 48.33 -5.53 20.75
C ILE A 70 47.24 -4.52 20.38
N SER A 71 46.65 -3.84 21.36
CA SER A 71 45.58 -2.87 21.18
C SER A 71 46.07 -1.58 20.49
N VAL A 72 45.20 -0.98 19.67
CA VAL A 72 45.44 0.35 19.05
C VAL A 72 45.23 1.49 20.06
N ILE A 73 44.58 1.18 21.18
CA ILE A 73 44.37 2.09 22.31
C ILE A 73 45.26 1.55 23.42
N ASN A 74 46.15 2.36 23.99
CA ASN A 74 47.13 1.97 25.04
C ASN A 74 46.47 1.58 26.39
N SER A 75 45.53 0.65 26.37
CA SER A 75 44.79 0.11 27.52
C SER A 75 44.26 -1.28 27.19
N ASP A 76 44.25 -2.16 28.19
CA ASP A 76 43.63 -3.48 28.12
C ASP A 76 42.10 -3.35 28.00
N ARG A 77 41.48 -4.16 27.14
CA ARG A 77 40.02 -4.18 26.97
C ARG A 77 39.46 -5.58 26.80
N LEU A 78 38.38 -5.86 27.54
CA LEU A 78 37.58 -7.06 27.33
C LEU A 78 36.66 -6.88 26.12
N ASN A 79 36.70 -7.86 25.22
CA ASN A 79 35.90 -7.92 24.01
C ASN A 79 35.19 -9.27 23.90
N VAL A 80 34.02 -9.27 23.27
CA VAL A 80 33.33 -10.49 22.84
C VAL A 80 33.46 -10.59 21.33
N LYS A 81 33.98 -11.73 20.84
CA LYS A 81 34.24 -11.99 19.40
C LYS A 81 34.05 -13.47 19.09
N ARG A 82 33.93 -13.81 17.80
CA ARG A 82 33.88 -15.17 17.28
C ARG A 82 35.26 -15.66 16.86
N ILE A 83 35.62 -16.88 17.23
CA ILE A 83 36.83 -17.55 16.74
C ILE A 83 36.60 -18.02 15.30
N ILE A 84 37.47 -17.62 14.40
CA ILE A 84 37.47 -17.99 12.98
C ILE A 84 38.54 -19.06 12.71
N ALA A 85 39.69 -18.91 13.35
CA ALA A 85 40.82 -19.81 13.17
C ALA A 85 41.66 -19.93 14.45
N LEU A 86 42.37 -21.05 14.57
CA LEU A 86 43.26 -21.40 15.68
C LEU A 86 44.69 -21.62 15.16
N SER A 87 45.67 -21.73 16.06
CA SER A 87 47.06 -22.08 15.78
C SER A 87 47.23 -23.07 14.61
N GLY A 88 48.02 -22.70 13.60
CA GLY A 88 48.33 -23.53 12.43
C GLY A 88 47.30 -23.46 11.30
N ASP A 89 46.11 -22.90 11.53
CA ASP A 89 45.14 -22.70 10.45
C ASP A 89 45.61 -21.65 9.45
N GLU A 90 45.11 -21.76 8.22
CA GLU A 90 45.30 -20.79 7.16
C GLU A 90 44.01 -20.01 6.89
N VAL A 91 44.08 -18.68 6.85
CA VAL A 91 42.93 -17.81 6.62
C VAL A 91 43.15 -16.81 5.50
N TYR A 92 42.08 -16.51 4.77
CA TYR A 92 42.01 -15.43 3.78
C TYR A 92 40.59 -14.87 3.69
N ALA A 93 40.42 -13.73 3.04
CA ALA A 93 39.11 -13.14 2.76
C ALA A 93 38.82 -13.14 1.24
N GLN A 94 37.56 -13.40 0.88
CA GLN A 94 37.10 -13.42 -0.50
C GLN A 94 35.62 -13.02 -0.56
N ASN A 95 35.26 -12.10 -1.45
CA ASN A 95 33.89 -11.64 -1.69
C ASN A 95 33.10 -11.26 -0.41
N GLY A 96 33.78 -10.61 0.54
CA GLY A 96 33.17 -10.21 1.82
C GLY A 96 32.97 -11.34 2.83
N ALA A 97 33.56 -12.51 2.61
CA ALA A 97 33.58 -13.63 3.55
C ALA A 97 35.02 -13.95 3.97
N TRP A 98 35.17 -14.51 5.18
CA TRP A 98 36.44 -15.02 5.69
C TRP A 98 36.46 -16.53 5.61
N LEU A 99 37.47 -17.09 4.95
CA LEU A 99 37.61 -18.51 4.71
C LEU A 99 38.77 -19.06 5.52
N ASN A 100 38.52 -20.15 6.22
CA ASN A 100 39.54 -20.96 6.86
C ASN A 100 39.94 -22.07 5.88
N ASN A 101 41.04 -21.87 5.15
CA ASN A 101 41.52 -22.76 4.10
C ASN A 101 41.80 -24.17 4.60
N THR A 102 42.30 -24.30 5.84
CA THR A 102 42.61 -25.59 6.47
C THR A 102 41.37 -26.44 6.73
N THR A 103 40.24 -25.81 7.06
CA THR A 103 38.99 -26.52 7.41
C THR A 103 37.92 -26.48 6.32
N GLY A 104 38.08 -25.63 5.31
CA GLY A 104 37.06 -25.34 4.30
C GLY A 104 35.85 -24.58 4.83
N ILE A 105 35.86 -24.14 6.10
CA ILE A 105 34.74 -23.42 6.70
C ILE A 105 34.75 -21.97 6.23
N GLU A 106 33.60 -21.52 5.74
CA GLU A 106 33.36 -20.14 5.39
C GLU A 106 32.60 -19.40 6.51
N TYR A 107 33.18 -18.30 6.97
CA TYR A 107 32.55 -17.34 7.87
C TYR A 107 32.06 -16.16 7.05
N ALA A 108 30.92 -16.38 6.40
CA ALA A 108 30.25 -15.40 5.58
C ALA A 108 29.46 -14.39 6.42
N ASP A 109 29.76 -13.12 6.26
CA ASP A 109 28.95 -12.07 6.86
C ASP A 109 27.80 -11.66 5.93
N THR A 110 26.57 -11.96 6.33
CA THR A 110 25.38 -11.62 5.53
C THR A 110 25.14 -10.13 5.34
N ILE A 111 25.58 -9.28 6.29
CA ILE A 111 25.42 -7.82 6.21
C ILE A 111 26.41 -7.28 5.18
N MET A 112 27.65 -7.75 5.22
CA MET A 112 28.76 -7.42 4.35
C MET A 112 28.51 -7.91 2.93
N ARG A 113 28.08 -9.15 2.75
CA ARG A 113 27.70 -9.68 1.43
C ARG A 113 26.59 -8.86 0.79
N ARG A 114 25.56 -8.47 1.57
CA ARG A 114 24.49 -7.58 1.09
C ARG A 114 25.02 -6.19 0.75
N ALA A 115 25.89 -5.62 1.59
CA ALA A 115 26.46 -4.31 1.36
C ALA A 115 27.31 -4.28 0.07
N LEU A 116 28.17 -5.28 -0.14
CA LEU A 116 28.97 -5.43 -1.36
C LEU A 116 28.11 -5.68 -2.61
N ALA A 117 26.93 -6.30 -2.47
CA ALA A 117 25.99 -6.47 -3.57
C ALA A 117 25.27 -5.16 -3.94
N SER A 118 25.22 -4.19 -3.03
CA SER A 118 24.49 -2.92 -3.22
C SER A 118 25.37 -1.72 -3.57
N GLU A 119 26.62 -1.67 -3.08
CA GLU A 119 27.48 -0.49 -3.15
C GLU A 119 28.94 -0.88 -3.40
N PRO A 120 29.73 -0.08 -4.15
CA PRO A 120 31.16 -0.31 -4.32
C PRO A 120 31.95 -0.22 -2.99
N VAL A 121 33.03 -1.01 -2.87
CA VAL A 121 33.92 -1.05 -1.68
C VAL A 121 34.40 0.34 -1.25
N LYS A 122 34.74 1.21 -2.20
CA LYS A 122 35.19 2.58 -1.94
C LYS A 122 34.15 3.41 -1.18
N VAL A 123 32.87 3.34 -1.59
CA VAL A 123 31.76 4.06 -0.97
C VAL A 123 31.52 3.55 0.45
N LEU A 124 31.55 2.22 0.62
CA LEU A 124 31.42 1.61 1.94
C LEU A 124 32.60 1.99 2.87
N ASN A 125 33.80 2.21 2.32
CA ASN A 125 34.98 2.63 3.06
C ASN A 125 34.84 4.06 3.60
N GLU A 126 34.45 4.99 2.72
CA GLU A 126 34.21 6.38 3.08
C GLU A 126 33.06 6.51 4.10
N LYS A 127 32.00 5.72 3.91
CA LYS A 127 30.78 5.80 4.73
C LYS A 127 30.93 5.21 6.12
N TYR A 128 31.65 4.09 6.26
CA TYR A 128 31.71 3.35 7.51
C TYR A 128 33.12 3.29 8.13
N GLY A 129 34.18 3.61 7.37
CA GLY A 129 35.58 3.47 7.82
C GLY A 129 36.04 2.01 7.93
N VAL A 130 35.34 1.08 7.26
CA VAL A 130 35.39 -0.37 7.55
C VAL A 130 36.40 -1.11 6.66
N PHE A 131 36.94 -0.46 5.62
CA PHE A 131 37.65 -1.15 4.53
C PHE A 131 39.11 -0.77 4.31
N THR A 132 39.69 0.15 5.08
CA THR A 132 41.14 0.45 4.98
C THR A 132 42.04 -0.67 5.54
N GLY A 133 41.51 -1.82 5.96
CA GLY A 133 42.28 -2.86 6.66
C GLY A 133 41.83 -4.30 6.41
N VAL A 134 41.60 -4.69 5.16
CA VAL A 134 41.48 -6.12 4.80
C VAL A 134 42.90 -6.69 4.79
N PHE A 135 43.34 -7.13 5.96
CA PHE A 135 44.74 -7.13 6.40
C PHE A 135 45.38 -5.75 6.18
N PRO A 136 45.50 -4.88 7.21
CA PRO A 136 46.28 -3.63 7.12
C PRO A 136 47.79 -3.87 6.90
N PHE A 137 48.14 -5.06 6.45
CA PHE A 137 49.44 -5.69 6.35
C PHE A 137 49.66 -6.33 4.96
N ASP A 138 48.69 -6.20 4.05
CA ASP A 138 48.80 -6.61 2.64
C ASP A 138 48.75 -5.33 1.78
N ASP A 139 49.91 -4.87 1.29
CA ASP A 139 50.08 -3.55 0.65
C ASP A 139 49.27 -3.38 -0.66
N ASN A 140 48.69 -4.47 -1.20
CA ASN A 140 48.01 -4.52 -2.50
C ASN A 140 46.50 -4.81 -2.48
N ALA A 141 45.86 -4.95 -1.31
CA ALA A 141 44.45 -5.39 -1.23
C ALA A 141 43.44 -4.22 -1.21
N GLN A 142 43.34 -3.44 -2.29
CA GLN A 142 42.33 -2.37 -2.40
C GLN A 142 40.88 -2.89 -2.58
N ASN A 143 40.68 -4.20 -2.85
CA ASN A 143 39.38 -4.84 -3.07
C ASN A 143 39.29 -6.24 -2.39
N ILE A 144 38.13 -6.63 -1.84
CA ILE A 144 37.89 -7.96 -1.21
C ILE A 144 37.59 -9.04 -2.27
N THR A 145 38.15 -8.95 -3.47
CA THR A 145 37.94 -10.01 -4.47
C THR A 145 38.69 -11.29 -4.08
N SER A 146 39.87 -11.16 -3.45
CA SER A 146 40.62 -12.25 -2.79
C SER A 146 41.85 -11.67 -2.06
N THR A 147 42.18 -12.15 -0.85
CA THR A 147 43.42 -11.77 -0.12
C THR A 147 44.45 -12.89 -0.13
N SER A 148 45.70 -12.56 0.21
CA SER A 148 46.73 -13.58 0.46
C SER A 148 46.33 -14.50 1.62
N ILE A 149 46.70 -15.78 1.49
CA ILE A 149 46.57 -16.75 2.58
C ILE A 149 47.60 -16.44 3.68
N ARG A 150 47.16 -16.52 4.94
CA ARG A 150 48.01 -16.30 6.12
C ARG A 150 47.83 -17.42 7.14
N THR A 151 48.94 -17.95 7.64
CA THR A 151 48.94 -18.96 8.70
C THR A 151 48.87 -18.31 10.08
N ILE A 152 47.98 -18.81 10.94
CA ILE A 152 47.85 -18.40 12.33
C ILE A 152 49.07 -18.92 13.13
N PRO A 153 49.78 -18.02 13.83
CA PRO A 153 50.92 -18.38 14.69
C PRO A 153 50.63 -19.53 15.66
N TYR A 154 51.62 -20.40 15.87
CA TYR A 154 51.55 -21.50 16.82
C TYR A 154 52.87 -21.61 17.60
N SER A 155 52.80 -22.16 18.81
CA SER A 155 53.99 -22.33 19.65
C SER A 155 55.05 -23.18 18.92
N GLY A 156 56.29 -22.70 18.89
CA GLY A 156 57.38 -23.32 18.14
C GLY A 156 57.52 -22.85 16.68
N MET A 157 56.59 -22.03 16.17
CA MET A 157 56.70 -21.44 14.84
C MET A 157 57.80 -20.36 14.82
N ARG A 158 58.69 -20.42 13.82
CA ARG A 158 59.59 -19.31 13.53
C ARG A 158 58.85 -18.28 12.68
N ILE A 159 58.70 -17.07 13.20
CA ILE A 159 57.87 -16.05 12.56
C ILE A 159 58.74 -15.01 11.83
N PRO A 160 58.48 -14.73 10.54
CA PRO A 160 59.21 -13.70 9.79
C PRO A 160 58.80 -12.29 10.22
N LYS A 161 59.69 -11.31 10.01
CA LYS A 161 59.42 -9.89 10.27
C LYS A 161 58.53 -9.29 9.16
N LEU A 162 57.26 -9.68 9.15
CA LEU A 162 56.23 -9.16 8.25
C LEU A 162 55.22 -8.31 9.03
N PRO A 163 54.57 -7.30 8.40
CA PRO A 163 53.60 -6.45 9.07
C PRO A 163 52.50 -7.24 9.80
N TYR A 164 52.02 -8.34 9.21
CA TYR A 164 51.02 -9.23 9.80
C TYR A 164 51.41 -9.79 11.17
N TYR A 165 52.70 -10.08 11.35
CA TYR A 165 53.23 -10.68 12.57
C TYR A 165 53.82 -9.67 13.55
N SER A 166 53.82 -8.38 13.22
CA SER A 166 54.42 -7.32 14.04
C SER A 166 53.89 -7.31 15.49
N ARG A 167 52.57 -7.48 15.66
CA ARG A 167 51.94 -7.48 16.99
C ARG A 167 52.15 -8.77 17.77
N VAL A 168 52.31 -9.89 17.07
CA VAL A 168 52.69 -11.18 17.66
C VAL A 168 54.10 -11.06 18.22
N LEU A 169 55.04 -10.54 17.43
CA LEU A 169 56.41 -10.28 17.86
C LEU A 169 56.46 -9.32 19.07
N ASN A 170 55.68 -8.23 19.05
CA ASN A 170 55.59 -7.30 20.17
C ASN A 170 55.07 -7.97 21.47
N TYR A 171 54.04 -8.82 21.36
CA TYR A 171 53.50 -9.53 22.53
C TYR A 171 54.49 -10.54 23.11
N GLU A 172 55.26 -11.22 22.25
CA GLU A 172 56.32 -12.15 22.64
C GLU A 172 57.60 -11.44 23.13
N GLY A 173 57.65 -10.10 23.11
CA GLY A 173 58.83 -9.32 23.49
C GLY A 173 60.01 -9.50 22.52
N CYS A 174 59.75 -9.85 21.27
CA CYS A 174 60.77 -10.14 20.25
C CYS A 174 60.84 -9.01 19.21
N ASN A 175 62.04 -8.50 18.91
CA ASN A 175 62.25 -7.42 17.93
C ASN A 175 62.76 -7.91 16.55
N ALA A 176 62.96 -9.22 16.40
CA ALA A 176 63.46 -9.89 15.20
C ALA A 176 62.76 -11.24 15.00
N ALA A 177 63.05 -11.92 13.88
CA ALA A 177 62.48 -13.23 13.59
C ALA A 177 62.88 -14.26 14.66
N SER A 178 61.94 -14.63 15.51
CA SER A 178 62.13 -15.51 16.66
C SER A 178 61.17 -16.69 16.62
N ILE A 179 61.51 -17.73 17.38
CA ILE A 179 60.57 -18.81 17.72
C ILE A 179 59.63 -18.24 18.80
N ILE A 180 58.33 -18.34 18.57
CA ILE A 180 57.31 -17.86 19.52
C ILE A 180 56.87 -18.98 20.46
N ASN A 181 56.43 -18.61 21.67
CA ASN A 181 56.11 -19.59 22.71
C ASN A 181 54.61 -19.76 22.95
N ASN A 182 53.76 -18.83 22.49
CA ASN A 182 52.31 -18.93 22.68
C ASN A 182 51.58 -19.49 21.45
N ASP A 183 50.42 -20.09 21.70
CA ASP A 183 49.41 -20.35 20.69
C ASP A 183 48.52 -19.13 20.46
N TYR A 184 47.96 -19.01 19.26
CA TYR A 184 47.18 -17.85 18.84
C TYR A 184 45.84 -18.24 18.20
N CYS A 185 44.91 -17.30 18.16
CA CYS A 185 43.65 -17.41 17.46
C CYS A 185 43.35 -16.18 16.62
N PHE A 186 42.52 -16.34 15.60
CA PHE A 186 42.00 -15.24 14.79
C PHE A 186 40.52 -15.05 15.08
N ILE A 187 40.14 -13.82 15.44
CA ILE A 187 38.79 -13.50 15.91
C ILE A 187 38.16 -12.40 15.07
N LEU A 188 36.85 -12.50 14.86
CA LEU A 188 36.05 -11.49 14.17
C LEU A 188 34.78 -11.16 14.94
N GLY A 189 34.29 -9.94 14.77
CA GLY A 189 32.93 -9.60 15.16
C GLY A 189 31.94 -9.97 14.07
N ASP A 190 30.76 -10.44 14.47
CA ASP A 190 29.67 -10.75 13.53
C ASP A 190 29.07 -9.49 12.87
N ASN A 191 29.42 -8.28 13.32
CA ASN A 191 29.13 -7.04 12.62
C ASN A 191 30.44 -6.42 12.14
N PRO A 192 30.85 -6.62 10.88
CA PRO A 192 32.14 -6.17 10.39
C PRO A 192 32.25 -4.65 10.35
N PHE A 193 31.12 -3.94 10.33
CA PHE A 193 31.08 -2.48 10.26
C PHE A 193 31.32 -1.76 11.60
N ASP A 194 31.15 -2.47 12.71
CA ASP A 194 31.32 -1.90 14.06
C ASP A 194 32.16 -2.83 14.95
N SER A 195 33.14 -3.49 14.33
CA SER A 195 34.01 -4.43 15.03
C SER A 195 35.47 -4.09 14.80
N ARG A 196 36.17 -3.80 15.90
CA ARG A 196 37.64 -3.85 15.97
C ARG A 196 38.03 -5.23 16.49
N ASP A 197 38.68 -6.02 15.63
CA ASP A 197 38.98 -7.43 15.85
C ASP A 197 40.33 -7.81 15.20
N SER A 198 40.59 -9.08 14.89
CA SER A 198 41.89 -9.51 14.34
C SER A 198 42.23 -8.88 12.98
N ARG A 199 41.27 -8.25 12.28
CA ARG A 199 41.57 -7.39 11.12
C ARG A 199 42.46 -6.21 11.53
N TYR A 200 42.24 -5.66 12.71
CA TYR A 200 43.01 -4.54 13.24
C TYR A 200 44.16 -5.01 14.12
N TYR A 201 43.92 -6.02 14.96
CA TYR A 201 44.84 -6.47 16.00
C TYR A 201 45.82 -7.56 15.56
N GLY A 202 45.58 -8.22 14.43
CA GLY A 202 46.24 -9.48 14.11
C GLY A 202 45.76 -10.63 15.01
N PRO A 203 46.45 -11.78 14.96
CA PRO A 203 46.16 -12.93 15.83
C PRO A 203 46.30 -12.58 17.31
N ILE A 204 45.43 -13.14 18.14
CA ILE A 204 45.39 -12.92 19.58
C ILE A 204 45.94 -14.15 20.33
N PRO A 205 46.85 -13.97 21.30
CA PRO A 205 47.35 -15.04 22.15
C PRO A 205 46.22 -15.81 22.86
N MET A 206 46.31 -17.14 22.86
CA MET A 206 45.32 -18.02 23.48
C MET A 206 45.22 -17.86 25.02
N ASN A 207 46.29 -17.37 25.66
CA ASN A 207 46.29 -17.06 27.10
C ASN A 207 45.38 -15.85 27.44
N GLU A 208 45.01 -15.03 26.45
CA GLU A 208 44.10 -13.90 26.62
C GLU A 208 42.62 -14.26 26.45
N VAL A 209 42.32 -15.47 26.00
CA VAL A 209 40.95 -16.01 25.99
C VAL A 209 40.53 -16.31 27.43
N LYS A 210 39.54 -15.56 27.93
CA LYS A 210 39.07 -15.65 29.33
C LYS A 210 37.88 -16.60 29.50
N GLY A 211 37.16 -16.91 28.42
CA GLY A 211 36.07 -17.88 28.46
C GLY A 211 35.24 -17.94 27.18
N LYS A 212 34.32 -18.91 27.16
CA LYS A 212 33.38 -19.17 26.06
C LYS A 212 31.97 -18.75 26.45
N VAL A 213 31.29 -18.00 25.58
CA VAL A 213 29.86 -17.70 25.71
C VAL A 213 29.04 -18.97 25.50
N LEU A 214 28.19 -19.32 26.46
CA LEU A 214 27.31 -20.49 26.40
C LEU A 214 25.92 -20.16 25.89
N CYS A 215 25.29 -19.12 26.45
CA CYS A 215 23.91 -18.78 26.15
C CYS A 215 23.57 -17.32 26.49
N HIS A 216 22.42 -16.86 25.98
CA HIS A 216 21.81 -15.59 26.37
C HIS A 216 21.05 -15.79 27.70
N LEU A 217 21.23 -14.85 28.62
CA LEU A 217 20.46 -14.78 29.87
C LEU A 217 19.32 -13.76 29.79
N LYS A 218 19.51 -12.67 29.03
CA LYS A 218 18.50 -11.66 28.73
C LYS A 218 18.82 -11.03 27.38
N ARG A 219 17.89 -11.09 26.43
CA ARG A 219 17.96 -10.40 25.13
C ARG A 219 17.52 -8.94 25.31
N ASN A 220 18.20 -8.01 24.64
CA ASN A 220 17.69 -6.65 24.46
C ASN A 220 16.41 -6.70 23.59
N ALA A 221 15.44 -5.87 23.97
CA ALA A 221 14.02 -6.25 23.95
C ALA A 221 13.29 -6.14 22.59
N ASP A 222 13.88 -5.54 21.55
CA ASP A 222 13.24 -5.49 20.23
C ASP A 222 14.28 -5.40 19.09
N LYS A 223 14.48 -6.51 18.36
CA LYS A 223 15.42 -6.58 17.22
C LYS A 223 15.02 -5.66 16.06
N ALA A 224 13.72 -5.40 15.86
CA ALA A 224 13.24 -4.55 14.78
C ALA A 224 13.51 -3.07 15.10
N LEU A 225 13.36 -2.68 16.37
CA LEU A 225 13.72 -1.33 16.83
C LEU A 225 15.21 -1.04 16.60
N GLU A 226 16.10 -1.93 17.04
CA GLU A 226 17.54 -1.73 16.86
C GLU A 226 17.94 -1.76 15.37
N ALA A 227 17.29 -2.57 14.54
CA ALA A 227 17.50 -2.55 13.09
C ALA A 227 17.12 -1.19 12.49
N ALA A 228 16.00 -0.61 12.92
CA ALA A 228 15.58 0.73 12.50
C ALA A 228 16.59 1.81 12.95
N LEU A 229 16.97 1.83 14.23
CA LEU A 229 17.95 2.78 14.77
C LEU A 229 19.29 2.74 14.02
N ARG A 230 19.73 1.56 13.58
CA ARG A 230 20.93 1.44 12.74
C ARG A 230 20.75 1.97 11.34
N SER A 231 19.60 1.68 10.72
CA SER A 231 19.31 2.17 9.38
C SER A 231 19.21 3.71 9.31
N ALA A 232 18.98 4.37 10.44
CA ALA A 232 18.99 5.83 10.57
C ALA A 232 20.40 6.46 10.48
N GLY A 233 21.48 5.68 10.62
CA GLY A 233 22.85 6.19 10.54
C GLY A 233 23.09 7.36 11.51
N ALA A 234 23.47 8.52 10.97
CA ALA A 234 23.69 9.74 11.77
C ALA A 234 22.42 10.22 12.50
N ASN A 235 21.24 9.96 11.95
CA ASN A 235 19.96 10.37 12.54
C ASN A 235 19.51 9.49 13.72
N ARG A 236 20.27 8.43 14.05
CA ARG A 236 20.02 7.58 15.23
C ARG A 236 19.89 8.39 16.52
N ALA A 237 20.72 9.44 16.66
CA ALA A 237 20.73 10.29 17.85
C ALA A 237 19.38 10.98 18.09
N GLU A 238 18.71 11.44 17.03
CA GLU A 238 17.36 12.02 17.11
C GLU A 238 16.34 10.98 17.61
N LEU A 239 16.38 9.77 17.06
CA LEU A 239 15.46 8.69 17.46
C LEU A 239 15.68 8.22 18.90
N GLU A 240 16.93 8.19 19.37
CA GLU A 240 17.26 7.87 20.76
C GLU A 240 16.81 8.95 21.74
N LYS A 241 16.84 10.25 21.35
CA LYS A 241 16.25 11.34 22.14
C LYS A 241 14.75 11.12 22.35
N VAL A 242 14.01 10.67 21.34
CA VAL A 242 12.57 10.35 21.46
C VAL A 242 12.34 9.25 22.48
N LEU A 243 13.09 8.14 22.39
CA LEU A 243 12.98 7.03 23.35
C LEU A 243 13.33 7.47 24.78
N ALA A 244 14.36 8.30 24.94
CA ALA A 244 14.76 8.85 26.22
C ALA A 244 13.70 9.78 26.82
N TYR A 245 13.08 10.64 26.00
CA TYR A 245 11.99 11.52 26.42
C TYR A 245 10.77 10.73 26.89
N CYS A 246 10.37 9.70 26.13
CA CYS A 246 9.18 8.92 26.44
C CYS A 246 9.37 7.88 27.56
N ARG A 247 10.60 7.62 28.05
CA ARG A 247 10.94 6.48 28.92
C ARG A 247 10.11 6.32 30.20
N ASN A 248 9.57 7.43 30.73
CA ASN A 248 8.84 7.46 32.00
C ASN A 248 7.30 7.37 31.81
N ASP A 249 6.82 7.35 30.57
CA ASP A 249 5.40 7.21 30.23
C ASP A 249 5.25 5.97 29.35
N GLU A 250 4.64 4.91 29.91
CA GLU A 250 4.58 3.61 29.25
C GLU A 250 3.89 3.66 27.89
N LEU A 251 2.79 4.42 27.78
CA LEU A 251 2.02 4.54 26.56
C LEU A 251 2.81 5.32 25.50
N LYS A 252 3.45 6.44 25.87
CA LYS A 252 4.32 7.18 24.95
C LYS A 252 5.55 6.38 24.55
N TYR A 253 6.17 5.63 25.47
CA TYR A 253 7.33 4.79 25.17
C TYR A 253 6.98 3.69 24.17
N LYS A 254 5.89 2.96 24.41
CA LYS A 254 5.39 1.95 23.46
C LYS A 254 5.07 2.56 22.09
N SER A 255 4.49 3.76 22.07
CA SER A 255 4.20 4.52 20.84
C SER A 255 5.47 4.90 20.08
N ALA A 256 6.49 5.41 20.79
CA ALA A 256 7.78 5.75 20.21
C ALA A 256 8.46 4.52 19.60
N VAL A 257 8.48 3.41 20.34
CA VAL A 257 9.01 2.13 19.86
C VAL A 257 8.26 1.66 18.60
N PHE A 258 6.93 1.73 18.60
CA PHE A 258 6.12 1.36 17.44
C PHE A 258 6.43 2.21 16.21
N LEU A 259 6.53 3.53 16.34
CA LEU A 259 6.80 4.42 15.22
C LEU A 259 8.22 4.21 14.67
N ILE A 260 9.22 4.16 15.55
CA ILE A 260 10.63 4.02 15.15
C ILE A 260 10.88 2.67 14.48
N ARG A 261 10.40 1.56 15.06
CA ARG A 261 10.64 0.22 14.48
C ARG A 261 10.00 0.04 13.10
N ASN A 262 8.91 0.76 12.82
CA ASN A 262 8.17 0.69 11.55
C ASN A 262 8.53 1.81 10.57
N MET A 263 9.37 2.76 10.97
CA MET A 263 9.89 3.84 10.13
C MET A 263 10.64 3.37 8.85
N PRO A 264 11.41 2.26 8.86
CA PRO A 264 12.11 1.79 7.66
C PRO A 264 11.16 1.41 6.51
N GLY A 265 11.11 2.25 5.47
CA GLY A 265 10.26 2.09 4.29
C GLY A 265 9.38 3.31 4.01
N HIS A 266 9.27 4.22 4.97
CA HIS A 266 8.59 5.51 4.82
C HIS A 266 9.52 6.58 4.24
N TYR A 267 8.97 7.41 3.35
CA TYR A 267 9.70 8.45 2.63
C TYR A 267 8.75 9.49 2.02
N SER A 268 9.24 10.69 1.80
CA SER A 268 8.61 11.72 0.97
C SER A 268 9.30 11.85 -0.39
N TYR A 269 8.60 12.43 -1.36
CA TYR A 269 9.22 12.88 -2.61
C TYR A 269 9.61 14.34 -2.50
N MET A 270 10.83 14.67 -2.94
CA MET A 270 11.24 16.05 -3.13
C MET A 270 10.45 16.64 -4.31
N LEU A 271 9.69 17.70 -4.06
CA LEU A 271 8.89 18.37 -5.08
C LEU A 271 9.81 19.11 -6.08
N THR A 272 9.47 19.01 -7.36
CA THR A 272 10.10 19.72 -8.47
C THR A 272 9.37 21.04 -8.75
N ALA A 273 9.96 21.89 -9.59
CA ALA A 273 9.30 23.13 -10.02
C ALA A 273 7.99 22.84 -10.77
N GLU A 274 7.94 21.74 -11.51
CA GLU A 274 6.74 21.26 -12.19
C GLU A 274 5.67 20.80 -11.20
N ASP A 275 6.06 20.13 -10.11
CA ASP A 275 5.10 19.72 -9.07
C ASP A 275 4.43 20.95 -8.44
N GLU A 276 5.20 22.00 -8.14
CA GLU A 276 4.64 23.24 -7.57
C GLU A 276 3.70 23.95 -8.54
N LYS A 277 4.01 23.99 -9.85
CA LYS A 277 3.09 24.54 -10.86
C LYS A 277 1.75 23.82 -10.90
N VAL A 278 1.76 22.49 -10.77
CA VAL A 278 0.52 21.71 -10.74
C VAL A 278 -0.27 22.02 -9.46
N ARG A 279 0.40 22.14 -8.31
CA ARG A 279 -0.25 22.52 -7.03
C ARG A 279 -0.89 23.90 -7.11
N ASP A 280 -0.19 24.88 -7.67
CA ASP A 280 -0.72 26.24 -7.87
C ASP A 280 -1.97 26.22 -8.76
N ARG A 281 -1.91 25.48 -9.87
CA ARG A 281 -3.07 25.34 -10.78
C ARG A 281 -4.27 24.67 -10.10
N LEU A 282 -4.04 23.62 -9.30
CA LEU A 282 -5.10 22.98 -8.51
C LEU A 282 -5.70 23.95 -7.49
N ALA A 283 -4.88 24.77 -6.83
CA ALA A 283 -5.35 25.78 -5.90
C ALA A 283 -6.20 26.86 -6.59
N ASP A 284 -5.83 27.30 -7.79
CA ASP A 284 -6.59 28.26 -8.59
C ASP A 284 -7.93 27.71 -9.07
N ILE A 285 -7.97 26.44 -9.51
CA ILE A 285 -9.22 25.74 -9.85
C ILE A 285 -10.14 25.68 -8.64
N TYR A 286 -9.62 25.28 -7.48
CA TYR A 286 -10.41 25.19 -6.24
C TYR A 286 -11.03 26.55 -5.83
N LYS A 287 -10.31 27.65 -6.07
CA LYS A 287 -10.79 29.02 -5.79
C LYS A 287 -11.72 29.59 -6.87
N GLY A 288 -11.95 28.86 -7.97
CA GLY A 288 -12.80 29.30 -9.07
C GLY A 288 -12.11 30.24 -10.09
N TYR A 289 -10.78 30.32 -10.08
CA TYR A 289 -10.00 31.15 -11.00
C TYR A 289 -9.41 30.38 -12.19
N GLY A 290 -9.40 29.05 -12.15
CA GLY A 290 -8.80 28.19 -13.18
C GLY A 290 -9.82 27.50 -14.11
N VAL A 291 -9.44 27.31 -15.37
CA VAL A 291 -10.18 26.48 -16.34
C VAL A 291 -9.68 25.03 -16.24
N ILE A 292 -10.61 24.07 -16.26
CA ILE A 292 -10.32 22.62 -16.31
C ILE A 292 -9.75 22.31 -17.69
N ASP A 293 -8.53 21.81 -17.74
CA ASP A 293 -7.80 21.52 -18.97
C ASP A 293 -7.33 20.07 -18.94
N GLU A 294 -7.37 19.38 -20.08
CA GLU A 294 -7.13 17.93 -20.16
C GLU A 294 -5.65 17.54 -19.91
N ASP A 295 -4.73 18.50 -20.00
CA ASP A 295 -3.27 18.34 -19.96
C ASP A 295 -2.68 17.86 -18.61
N LEU A 296 -3.45 17.84 -17.51
CA LEU A 296 -2.95 17.37 -16.22
C LEU A 296 -2.82 15.84 -16.10
N ARG A 297 -3.35 15.08 -17.07
CA ARG A 297 -3.44 13.61 -17.04
C ARG A 297 -2.10 12.88 -17.25
N GLU A 298 -1.12 13.48 -17.94
CA GLU A 298 0.14 12.81 -18.35
C GLU A 298 1.35 13.07 -17.43
N TYR A 299 1.12 13.54 -16.20
CA TYR A 299 2.24 13.84 -15.32
C TYR A 299 2.87 12.55 -14.72
N ALA A 300 4.07 12.19 -15.18
CA ALA A 300 4.75 10.97 -14.75
C ALA A 300 5.48 11.15 -13.40
N LEU A 301 5.38 10.14 -12.52
CA LEU A 301 6.08 10.10 -11.23
C LEU A 301 7.60 9.83 -11.33
N ALA A 302 8.10 9.47 -12.51
CA ALA A 302 9.47 9.01 -12.72
C ALA A 302 10.52 10.11 -12.41
N GLY A 303 11.63 9.72 -11.79
CA GLY A 303 12.79 10.58 -11.58
C GLY A 303 12.84 11.41 -10.29
N ARG A 304 11.78 11.41 -9.46
CA ARG A 304 11.80 12.16 -8.19
C ARG A 304 12.70 11.53 -7.13
N LYS A 305 13.50 12.38 -6.48
CA LYS A 305 14.36 11.97 -5.36
C LYS A 305 13.51 11.67 -4.13
N LYS A 306 13.74 10.50 -3.52
CA LYS A 306 13.12 10.11 -2.25
C LYS A 306 13.93 10.63 -1.07
N VAL A 307 13.25 11.14 -0.05
CA VAL A 307 13.82 11.51 1.25
C VAL A 307 13.26 10.53 2.27
N ARG A 308 14.08 9.64 2.81
CA ARG A 308 13.61 8.62 3.77
C ARG A 308 13.43 9.26 5.14
N ASP A 309 12.30 9.00 5.78
CA ASP A 309 11.98 9.60 7.08
C ASP A 309 13.04 9.24 8.13
N ILE A 310 13.55 8.01 8.06
CA ILE A 310 14.57 7.50 8.98
C ILE A 310 15.89 8.27 8.95
N ASP A 311 16.18 8.98 7.86
CA ASP A 311 17.40 9.76 7.69
C ASP A 311 17.24 11.21 8.16
N VAL A 312 16.01 11.73 8.27
CA VAL A 312 15.77 13.19 8.40
C VAL A 312 14.80 13.59 9.52
N ILE A 313 13.99 12.67 10.04
CA ILE A 313 12.98 13.01 11.06
C ILE A 313 13.66 13.45 12.36
N THR A 314 13.19 14.55 12.93
CA THR A 314 13.75 15.13 14.16
C THR A 314 13.04 14.60 15.40
N SER A 315 13.72 14.67 16.55
CA SER A 315 13.13 14.27 17.83
C SER A 315 11.91 15.10 18.18
N ASP A 316 11.98 16.42 17.94
CA ASP A 316 10.92 17.36 18.30
C ASP A 316 9.63 17.07 17.54
N TYR A 317 9.73 16.85 16.23
CA TYR A 317 8.59 16.47 15.39
C TYR A 317 7.91 15.19 15.90
N LEU A 318 8.71 14.15 16.16
CA LEU A 318 8.17 12.85 16.54
C LEU A 318 7.59 12.86 17.96
N ILE A 319 8.23 13.56 18.90
CA ILE A 319 7.74 13.77 20.27
C ILE A 319 6.41 14.52 20.25
N ASP A 320 6.30 15.57 19.45
CA ASP A 320 5.07 16.35 19.31
C ASP A 320 3.93 15.50 18.76
N ASN A 321 4.17 14.73 17.68
CA ASN A 321 3.16 13.82 17.14
C ASN A 321 2.72 12.77 18.18
N ILE A 322 3.66 12.14 18.88
CA ILE A 322 3.35 11.14 19.91
C ILE A 322 2.51 11.77 21.03
N SER A 323 2.92 12.93 21.51
CA SER A 323 2.25 13.61 22.62
C SER A 323 0.82 13.98 22.26
N GLU A 324 0.60 14.55 21.07
CA GLU A 324 -0.73 14.92 20.60
C GLU A 324 -1.61 13.70 20.28
N ALA A 325 -1.06 12.66 19.67
CA ALA A 325 -1.80 11.43 19.39
C ALA A 325 -2.23 10.73 20.68
N VAL A 326 -1.33 10.61 21.66
CA VAL A 326 -1.65 10.02 22.98
C VAL A 326 -2.70 10.86 23.71
N LYS A 327 -2.60 12.19 23.65
CA LYS A 327 -3.61 13.08 24.21
C LYS A 327 -4.99 12.85 23.58
N SER A 328 -5.09 12.91 22.25
CA SER A 328 -6.36 12.67 21.54
C SER A 328 -6.89 11.24 21.72
N TYR A 329 -6.01 10.26 21.99
CA TYR A 329 -6.41 8.89 22.32
C TYR A 329 -7.02 8.78 23.73
N ILE A 330 -6.44 9.45 24.73
CA ILE A 330 -6.93 9.42 26.12
C ILE A 330 -8.20 10.27 26.29
N ASP A 331 -8.24 11.45 25.68
CA ASP A 331 -9.28 12.45 25.93
C ASP A 331 -10.65 12.06 25.33
N ARG A 332 -10.68 11.14 24.34
CA ARG A 332 -11.90 10.79 23.61
C ARG A 332 -12.59 9.54 24.20
N PRO A 333 -13.90 9.59 24.51
CA PRO A 333 -14.58 8.51 25.24
C PRO A 333 -14.69 7.19 24.46
N TRP A 334 -14.84 7.23 23.12
CA TRP A 334 -14.88 6.03 22.27
C TRP A 334 -13.55 5.26 22.23
N ASN A 335 -12.44 5.88 22.63
CA ASN A 335 -11.13 5.23 22.63
C ASN A 335 -10.85 4.40 23.89
N ARG A 336 -11.74 4.46 24.91
CA ARG A 336 -11.55 3.71 26.17
C ARG A 336 -11.47 2.20 25.98
N SER A 337 -12.14 1.67 24.95
CA SER A 337 -12.10 0.26 24.57
C SER A 337 -11.19 -0.02 23.37
N LEU A 338 -10.56 1.00 22.77
CA LEU A 338 -9.76 0.85 21.56
C LEU A 338 -8.40 0.22 21.92
N PRO A 339 -8.06 -0.98 21.37
CA PRO A 339 -6.79 -1.64 21.64
C PRO A 339 -5.58 -0.80 21.23
N PHE A 340 -4.45 -1.02 21.91
CA PHE A 340 -3.21 -0.29 21.62
C PHE A 340 -2.71 -0.49 20.18
N ASP A 341 -2.87 -1.68 19.60
CA ASP A 341 -2.49 -1.95 18.21
C ASP A 341 -3.36 -1.18 17.20
N ASP A 342 -4.64 -0.99 17.50
CA ASP A 342 -5.55 -0.18 16.70
C ASP A 342 -5.20 1.31 16.83
N PHE A 343 -4.89 1.79 18.05
CA PHE A 343 -4.35 3.14 18.24
C PHE A 343 -3.08 3.36 17.39
N CYS A 344 -2.16 2.39 17.38
CA CYS A 344 -0.90 2.46 16.66
C CYS A 344 -1.06 2.60 15.14
N ASN A 345 -2.09 1.99 14.54
CA ASN A 345 -2.30 2.02 13.09
C ASN A 345 -3.37 3.04 12.64
N LEU A 346 -4.33 3.38 13.50
CA LEU A 346 -5.50 4.18 13.13
C LEU A 346 -5.43 5.63 13.62
N ILE A 347 -4.64 5.94 14.64
CA ILE A 347 -4.55 7.31 15.23
C ILE A 347 -3.11 7.83 15.28
N LEU A 348 -2.18 7.03 15.81
CA LEU A 348 -0.78 7.38 16.08
C LEU A 348 0.07 7.82 14.86
N PRO A 349 -0.09 7.24 13.65
CA PRO A 349 0.83 7.51 12.54
C PRO A 349 0.97 9.01 12.22
N TYR A 350 2.20 9.47 12.04
CA TYR A 350 2.52 10.86 11.68
C TYR A 350 2.37 11.15 10.18
N ARG A 351 2.04 10.14 9.38
CA ARG A 351 1.88 10.25 7.92
C ARG A 351 0.84 9.27 7.39
N VAL A 352 0.40 9.48 6.16
CA VAL A 352 -0.59 8.67 5.44
C VAL A 352 -0.05 8.04 4.16
N GLY A 353 0.93 8.66 3.50
CA GLY A 353 1.43 8.21 2.20
C GLY A 353 2.88 8.62 1.95
N THR A 354 3.12 9.43 0.92
CA THR A 354 4.46 9.94 0.56
C THR A 354 4.56 11.46 0.65
N GLU A 355 3.70 12.08 1.46
CA GLU A 355 3.72 13.52 1.72
C GLU A 355 5.00 13.97 2.44
N PRO A 356 5.39 15.25 2.32
CA PRO A 356 6.44 15.83 3.16
C PRO A 356 6.07 15.79 4.66
N LEU A 357 7.09 15.73 5.52
CA LEU A 357 6.89 15.82 6.97
C LEU A 357 6.45 17.25 7.33
N GLN A 358 5.21 17.39 7.82
CA GLN A 358 4.59 18.65 8.21
C GLN A 358 3.92 18.50 9.59
N ASN A 359 3.90 19.56 10.39
CA ASN A 359 3.32 19.57 11.76
C ASN A 359 1.79 19.67 11.73
N TRP A 360 1.13 18.76 11.01
CA TRP A 360 -0.29 18.85 10.68
C TRP A 360 -1.22 18.59 11.87
N ARG A 361 -0.83 17.72 12.80
CA ARG A 361 -1.76 17.22 13.84
C ARG A 361 -2.28 18.34 14.75
N LYS A 362 -1.39 19.23 15.20
CA LYS A 362 -1.76 20.41 16.01
C LYS A 362 -2.64 21.37 15.20
N VAL A 363 -2.23 21.69 13.97
CA VAL A 363 -2.94 22.61 13.07
C VAL A 363 -4.38 22.14 12.79
N TYR A 364 -4.57 20.87 12.45
CA TYR A 364 -5.90 20.30 12.22
C TYR A 364 -6.73 20.27 13.51
N LYS A 365 -6.11 19.90 14.64
CA LYS A 365 -6.79 19.87 15.94
C LYS A 365 -7.29 21.26 16.34
N GLU A 366 -6.44 22.29 16.26
CA GLU A 366 -6.81 23.68 16.54
C GLU A 366 -7.95 24.16 15.64
N ARG A 367 -7.92 23.79 14.36
CA ARG A 367 -8.95 24.21 13.41
C ARG A 367 -10.30 23.54 13.65
N TYR A 368 -10.32 22.27 14.08
CA TYR A 368 -11.54 21.45 14.02
C TYR A 368 -12.02 20.87 15.36
N SER A 369 -11.26 20.99 16.46
CA SER A 369 -11.66 20.36 17.74
C SER A 369 -13.00 20.88 18.26
N HIS A 370 -13.27 22.17 18.05
CA HIS A 370 -14.50 22.84 18.47
C HIS A 370 -15.77 22.16 17.93
N ILE A 371 -15.71 21.49 16.76
CA ILE A 371 -16.84 20.75 16.18
C ILE A 371 -17.29 19.67 17.14
N LEU A 372 -16.38 18.80 17.58
CA LEU A 372 -16.73 17.71 18.50
C LEU A 372 -16.92 18.23 19.91
N ASP A 373 -16.06 19.13 20.38
CA ASP A 373 -16.07 19.61 21.76
C ASP A 373 -17.36 20.38 22.10
N SER A 374 -18.00 20.99 21.09
CA SER A 374 -19.26 21.73 21.25
C SER A 374 -20.50 20.95 20.81
N LEU A 375 -20.39 20.13 19.76
CA LEU A 375 -21.56 19.47 19.14
C LEU A 375 -21.71 18.00 19.53
N TYR A 376 -20.73 17.38 20.18
CA TYR A 376 -20.78 15.96 20.49
C TYR A 376 -20.18 15.56 21.85
N THR A 377 -21.03 15.07 22.74
CA THR A 377 -20.64 14.54 24.06
C THR A 377 -20.85 13.03 24.19
N GLY A 378 -21.24 12.36 23.10
CA GLY A 378 -21.52 10.93 23.08
C GLY A 378 -20.27 10.05 23.04
N THR A 379 -20.48 8.75 22.84
CA THR A 379 -19.43 7.72 22.88
C THR A 379 -19.33 6.90 21.59
N ASP A 380 -20.13 7.21 20.58
CA ASP A 380 -20.20 6.51 19.31
C ASP A 380 -19.26 7.20 18.27
N PRO A 381 -18.18 6.53 17.81
CA PRO A 381 -17.28 7.11 16.82
C PRO A 381 -17.95 7.31 15.44
N ILE A 382 -19.01 6.57 15.11
CA ILE A 382 -19.76 6.73 13.86
C ILE A 382 -20.57 8.03 13.89
N GLU A 383 -21.25 8.28 15.00
CA GLU A 383 -22.01 9.52 15.19
C GLU A 383 -21.09 10.74 15.21
N ALA A 384 -19.96 10.68 15.91
CA ALA A 384 -18.92 11.71 15.87
C ALA A 384 -18.44 12.01 14.44
N THR A 385 -18.22 10.95 13.64
CA THR A 385 -17.82 11.07 12.23
C THR A 385 -18.87 11.80 11.41
N ASN A 386 -20.15 11.46 11.58
CA ASN A 386 -21.26 12.09 10.84
C ASN A 386 -21.54 13.53 11.29
N ILE A 387 -21.27 13.89 12.54
CA ILE A 387 -21.33 15.28 13.01
C ILE A 387 -20.26 16.12 12.31
N ILE A 388 -19.03 15.61 12.18
CA ILE A 388 -17.98 16.29 11.43
C ILE A 388 -18.39 16.43 9.96
N PHE A 389 -18.92 15.37 9.35
CA PHE A 389 -19.39 15.41 7.96
C PHE A 389 -20.40 16.56 7.75
N LYS A 390 -21.43 16.62 8.60
CA LYS A 390 -22.47 17.66 8.54
C LYS A 390 -21.93 19.06 8.81
N ALA A 391 -21.00 19.20 9.76
CA ALA A 391 -20.37 20.49 10.06
C ALA A 391 -19.48 21.01 8.92
N LEU A 392 -19.04 20.14 8.02
CA LEU A 392 -18.24 20.48 6.85
C LEU A 392 -19.06 20.58 5.57
N ASP A 393 -20.39 20.47 5.65
CA ASP A 393 -21.26 20.59 4.49
C ASP A 393 -21.02 21.91 3.73
N GLY A 394 -21.04 21.85 2.40
CA GLY A 394 -20.63 22.96 1.52
C GLY A 394 -19.11 23.24 1.45
N GLN A 395 -18.31 22.79 2.41
CA GLN A 395 -16.83 22.85 2.37
C GLN A 395 -16.18 21.50 2.02
N LEU A 396 -16.99 20.51 1.63
CA LEU A 396 -16.50 19.20 1.21
C LEU A 396 -15.64 19.27 -0.06
N PHE A 397 -14.88 18.21 -0.30
CA PHE A 397 -13.87 18.16 -1.36
C PHE A 397 -14.46 18.31 -2.76
N MET A 398 -13.77 19.08 -3.62
CA MET A 398 -13.99 19.12 -5.06
C MET A 398 -13.31 17.90 -5.70
N TYR A 399 -14.10 16.95 -6.18
CA TYR A 399 -13.58 15.76 -6.83
C TYR A 399 -12.93 16.10 -8.18
N PHE A 400 -11.64 15.81 -8.29
CA PHE A 400 -10.83 16.05 -9.50
C PHE A 400 -9.80 14.93 -9.67
N PRO A 401 -10.12 13.86 -10.43
CA PRO A 401 -9.24 12.68 -10.54
C PRO A 401 -8.13 12.83 -11.60
N SER A 402 -8.08 13.95 -12.33
CA SER A 402 -7.25 14.14 -13.53
C SER A 402 -5.82 14.60 -13.22
N PHE A 403 -5.10 13.94 -12.31
CA PHE A 403 -3.65 14.15 -12.13
C PHE A 403 -2.96 12.96 -11.43
N ARG A 404 -1.64 12.83 -11.64
CA ARG A 404 -0.80 11.85 -10.94
C ARG A 404 0.37 12.54 -10.25
N MET A 405 0.25 12.78 -8.95
CA MET A 405 1.29 13.41 -8.13
C MET A 405 1.66 12.56 -6.90
N PRO A 406 2.81 12.84 -6.25
CA PRO A 406 2.99 12.50 -4.84
C PRO A 406 1.80 13.02 -4.00
N ASN A 407 1.56 12.46 -2.81
CA ASN A 407 0.55 12.99 -1.91
C ASN A 407 0.77 14.49 -1.67
N LEU A 408 -0.28 15.30 -1.84
CA LEU A 408 -0.22 16.77 -1.86
C LEU A 408 0.15 17.38 -0.48
N GLY A 409 0.00 16.58 0.56
CA GLY A 409 0.35 16.90 1.94
C GLY A 409 -0.73 17.66 2.70
N PRO A 410 -0.71 17.58 4.03
CA PRO A 410 -1.76 18.08 4.90
C PRO A 410 -2.00 19.58 4.77
N ASP A 411 -0.96 20.41 4.63
CA ASP A 411 -1.11 21.87 4.58
C ASP A 411 -1.79 22.32 3.29
N PHE A 412 -1.50 21.65 2.17
CA PHE A 412 -2.16 21.94 0.91
C PHE A 412 -3.62 21.55 0.97
N LEU A 413 -3.92 20.31 1.39
CA LEU A 413 -5.29 19.79 1.43
C LEU A 413 -6.17 20.52 2.44
N LEU A 414 -5.58 21.06 3.51
CA LEU A 414 -6.29 21.87 4.50
C LEU A 414 -6.88 23.15 3.88
N ASN A 415 -6.18 23.73 2.90
CA ASN A 415 -6.52 25.01 2.27
C ASN A 415 -7.14 24.86 0.89
N ASN A 416 -6.81 23.79 0.17
CA ASN A 416 -7.22 23.51 -1.20
C ASN A 416 -7.78 22.08 -1.23
N ARG A 417 -9.08 21.95 -0.98
CA ARG A 417 -9.79 20.66 -0.87
C ARG A 417 -10.16 20.14 -2.27
N ILE A 418 -9.16 19.87 -3.08
CA ILE A 418 -9.30 19.42 -4.48
C ILE A 418 -8.45 18.18 -4.72
N GLY A 419 -9.02 17.17 -5.39
CA GLY A 419 -8.29 15.95 -5.72
C GLY A 419 -9.16 14.72 -5.98
N GLY A 420 -8.51 13.58 -6.24
CA GLY A 420 -9.18 12.31 -6.43
C GLY A 420 -9.56 11.63 -5.11
N CYS A 421 -10.00 10.37 -5.20
CA CYS A 421 -10.36 9.57 -4.02
C CYS A 421 -9.22 9.49 -2.98
N ARG A 422 -7.96 9.44 -3.43
CA ARG A 422 -6.79 9.40 -2.55
C ARG A 422 -6.67 10.67 -1.72
N GLU A 423 -6.72 11.84 -2.35
CA GLU A 423 -6.59 13.13 -1.66
C GLU A 423 -7.73 13.39 -0.67
N ILE A 424 -8.95 12.98 -1.03
CA ILE A 424 -10.10 13.01 -0.11
C ILE A 424 -9.80 12.15 1.13
N CYS A 425 -9.29 10.93 0.91
CA CYS A 425 -8.95 10.03 1.99
C CYS A 425 -7.83 10.58 2.88
N ASP A 426 -6.80 11.18 2.28
CA ASP A 426 -5.67 11.78 3.01
C ASP A 426 -6.12 12.92 3.91
N PHE A 427 -6.90 13.88 3.39
CA PHE A 427 -7.47 14.98 4.19
C PHE A 427 -8.29 14.46 5.36
N THR A 428 -9.14 13.47 5.09
CA THR A 428 -10.01 12.85 6.09
C THR A 428 -9.18 12.16 7.16
N LEU A 429 -8.11 11.44 6.79
CA LEU A 429 -7.19 10.83 7.74
C LEU A 429 -6.53 11.87 8.65
N TYR A 430 -6.01 12.98 8.11
CA TYR A 430 -5.39 14.02 8.93
C TYR A 430 -6.38 14.63 9.93
N LEU A 431 -7.57 14.98 9.45
CA LEU A 431 -8.64 15.53 10.27
C LEU A 431 -9.05 14.59 11.40
N MET A 432 -9.47 13.37 11.05
CA MET A 432 -10.03 12.42 11.99
C MET A 432 -8.98 11.97 13.02
N ARG A 433 -7.74 11.73 12.59
CA ARG A 433 -6.65 11.36 13.51
C ARG A 433 -6.25 12.48 14.45
N ALA A 434 -6.28 13.73 14.00
CA ALA A 434 -6.04 14.89 14.87
C ALA A 434 -7.11 14.97 15.98
N LEU A 435 -8.36 14.63 15.65
CA LEU A 435 -9.50 14.61 16.56
C LEU A 435 -9.62 13.33 17.40
N GLY A 436 -8.76 12.32 17.18
CA GLY A 436 -8.75 11.08 17.95
C GLY A 436 -9.75 10.03 17.47
N LEU A 437 -10.19 10.09 16.22
CA LEU A 437 -11.05 9.08 15.60
C LEU A 437 -10.21 7.99 14.90
N PRO A 438 -10.47 6.69 15.17
CA PRO A 438 -9.68 5.58 14.64
C PRO A 438 -10.02 5.26 13.17
N VAL A 439 -9.34 5.92 12.24
CA VAL A 439 -9.62 5.85 10.80
C VAL A 439 -8.47 5.23 9.97
N ALA A 440 -8.83 4.53 8.90
CA ALA A 440 -7.92 4.03 7.87
C ALA A 440 -8.44 4.32 6.45
N THR A 441 -7.61 4.02 5.45
CA THR A 441 -7.98 4.06 4.03
C THR A 441 -7.98 2.64 3.49
N ASP A 442 -9.13 2.25 2.94
CA ASP A 442 -9.32 1.03 2.19
C ASP A 442 -9.40 1.36 0.69
N PHE A 443 -9.01 0.40 -0.14
CA PHE A 443 -9.01 0.54 -1.58
C PHE A 443 -9.09 -0.82 -2.26
N TYR A 444 -9.61 -0.85 -3.49
CA TYR A 444 -9.46 -2.01 -4.38
C TYR A 444 -8.58 -1.64 -5.58
N ASN A 445 -7.95 -2.67 -6.16
CA ASN A 445 -6.86 -2.59 -7.16
C ASN A 445 -5.52 -2.08 -6.59
N GLN A 446 -4.41 -2.76 -6.89
CA GLN A 446 -3.05 -2.40 -6.42
C GLN A 446 -2.58 -1.01 -6.88
N GLN A 447 -3.28 -0.39 -7.83
CA GLN A 447 -2.99 0.95 -8.34
C GLN A 447 -3.74 2.08 -7.60
N ASN A 448 -4.52 1.78 -6.56
CA ASN A 448 -5.25 2.78 -5.77
C ASN A 448 -6.18 3.66 -6.63
N ILE A 449 -6.86 3.05 -7.61
CA ILE A 449 -7.75 3.76 -8.54
C ILE A 449 -9.03 4.21 -7.81
N HIS A 450 -9.49 3.44 -6.83
CA HIS A 450 -10.60 3.81 -5.98
C HIS A 450 -10.29 3.50 -4.51
N SER A 451 -10.43 4.51 -3.66
CA SER A 451 -10.17 4.44 -2.22
C SER A 451 -11.26 5.15 -1.43
N TRP A 452 -11.49 4.68 -0.21
CA TRP A 452 -12.43 5.27 0.73
C TRP A 452 -11.89 5.19 2.15
N ASN A 453 -12.46 5.98 3.05
CA ASN A 453 -12.11 5.89 4.45
C ASN A 453 -12.98 4.85 5.16
N VAL A 454 -12.42 4.26 6.20
CA VAL A 454 -13.14 3.41 7.14
C VAL A 454 -12.89 3.89 8.56
N ILE A 455 -13.95 3.98 9.35
CA ILE A 455 -13.89 4.27 10.79
C ILE A 455 -14.10 2.96 11.55
N ARG A 456 -13.26 2.70 12.55
CA ARG A 456 -13.40 1.51 13.40
C ARG A 456 -14.47 1.76 14.47
N ASP A 457 -15.48 0.90 14.50
CA ASP A 457 -16.57 0.93 15.47
C ASP A 457 -16.15 0.29 16.81
N LEU A 458 -16.99 0.43 17.83
CA LEU A 458 -16.77 -0.09 19.18
C LEU A 458 -16.69 -1.62 19.22
N ASP A 459 -17.37 -2.31 18.30
CA ASP A 459 -17.37 -3.77 18.18
C ASP A 459 -16.16 -4.33 17.40
N GLY A 460 -15.29 -3.46 16.88
CA GLY A 460 -14.14 -3.84 16.07
C GLY A 460 -14.37 -3.90 14.57
N LYS A 461 -15.61 -3.71 14.10
CA LYS A 461 -15.90 -3.64 12.66
C LYS A 461 -15.50 -2.30 12.08
N TYR A 462 -15.34 -2.27 10.77
CA TYR A 462 -15.00 -1.08 10.00
C TYR A 462 -16.22 -0.62 9.21
N VAL A 463 -16.51 0.68 9.29
CA VAL A 463 -17.64 1.30 8.59
C VAL A 463 -17.09 2.24 7.52
N GLN A 464 -17.48 1.98 6.26
CA GLN A 464 -17.07 2.76 5.09
C GLN A 464 -17.75 4.13 5.05
N PHE A 465 -17.02 5.16 4.63
CA PHE A 465 -17.53 6.51 4.36
C PHE A 465 -16.59 7.31 3.44
N LEU A 466 -17.04 8.45 2.92
CA LEU A 466 -16.22 9.35 2.09
C LEU A 466 -16.70 10.81 2.14
N PHE A 467 -15.79 11.76 2.42
CA PHE A 467 -16.10 13.20 2.54
C PHE A 467 -16.02 13.93 1.19
N ASN A 468 -16.99 13.67 0.30
CA ASN A 468 -17.05 14.27 -1.04
C ASN A 468 -18.28 15.20 -1.20
N ARG A 469 -18.11 16.33 -1.91
CA ARG A 469 -19.17 17.35 -2.16
C ARG A 469 -20.33 16.84 -3.02
N TYR A 470 -20.09 15.92 -3.96
CA TYR A 470 -21.10 15.48 -4.95
C TYR A 470 -21.33 13.97 -4.92
N GLY A 471 -21.66 13.42 -3.76
CA GLY A 471 -21.90 11.98 -3.57
C GLY A 471 -20.95 11.30 -2.59
N GLY A 472 -20.52 12.04 -1.55
CA GLY A 472 -19.95 11.42 -0.36
C GLY A 472 -21.02 10.65 0.42
N ASN A 473 -20.62 9.56 1.05
CA ASN A 473 -21.52 8.77 1.89
C ASN A 473 -21.16 9.03 3.36
N GLU A 474 -22.17 9.35 4.18
CA GLU A 474 -22.08 9.29 5.64
C GLU A 474 -21.60 7.90 6.09
N ALA A 475 -21.01 7.83 7.27
CA ALA A 475 -20.68 6.54 7.88
C ALA A 475 -21.96 5.87 8.37
N VAL A 476 -22.35 4.79 7.69
CA VAL A 476 -23.57 4.02 8.01
C VAL A 476 -23.19 2.57 8.25
N ARG A 477 -23.53 2.04 9.44
CA ARG A 477 -23.30 0.63 9.79
C ARG A 477 -24.02 -0.29 8.79
N GLY A 478 -23.29 -1.22 8.18
CA GLY A 478 -23.81 -2.08 7.12
C GLY A 478 -24.02 -1.38 5.77
N GLY A 479 -23.63 -0.11 5.65
CA GLY A 479 -23.64 0.63 4.40
C GLY A 479 -22.62 0.10 3.40
N SER A 480 -22.91 0.29 2.12
CA SER A 480 -22.03 -0.03 0.99
C SER A 480 -22.21 1.03 -0.09
N ASP A 481 -21.15 1.31 -0.84
CA ASP A 481 -21.23 2.18 -2.03
C ASP A 481 -21.78 1.46 -3.28
N GLY A 482 -22.17 0.18 -3.15
CA GLY A 482 -22.73 -0.63 -4.22
C GLY A 482 -21.73 -1.04 -5.31
N ARG A 483 -20.46 -0.64 -5.20
CA ARG A 483 -19.42 -1.00 -6.18
C ARG A 483 -18.86 -2.39 -5.88
N THR A 484 -18.66 -3.16 -6.94
CA THR A 484 -17.88 -4.40 -6.91
C THR A 484 -16.44 -4.08 -6.52
N LYS A 485 -15.96 -4.71 -5.46
CA LYS A 485 -14.65 -4.51 -4.83
C LYS A 485 -13.64 -5.56 -5.27
N GLY A 486 -14.07 -6.80 -5.46
CA GLY A 486 -13.25 -7.95 -5.82
C GLY A 486 -12.30 -8.40 -4.72
N LYS A 487 -11.33 -7.54 -4.40
CA LYS A 487 -10.39 -7.70 -3.29
C LYS A 487 -10.07 -6.34 -2.68
N VAL A 488 -10.14 -6.27 -1.35
CA VAL A 488 -9.96 -5.01 -0.61
C VAL A 488 -8.67 -5.04 0.18
N TRP A 489 -7.97 -3.91 0.13
CA TRP A 489 -6.70 -3.68 0.80
C TRP A 489 -6.82 -2.48 1.73
N ARG A 490 -6.19 -2.55 2.91
CA ARG A 490 -6.09 -1.45 3.87
C ARG A 490 -4.65 -0.95 3.97
N GLN A 491 -4.47 0.36 3.96
CA GLN A 491 -3.17 0.98 4.20
C GLN A 491 -2.80 0.92 5.68
N ASN A 492 -1.57 0.50 5.99
CA ASN A 492 -1.02 0.44 7.34
C ASN A 492 0.27 1.24 7.45
N PHE A 493 0.54 1.76 8.66
CA PHE A 493 1.84 2.34 8.96
C PHE A 493 2.93 1.27 9.22
N SER A 494 2.54 0.10 9.74
CA SER A 494 3.46 -1.00 10.05
C SER A 494 3.55 -2.02 8.91
N LYS A 495 4.61 -2.85 8.88
CA LYS A 495 4.75 -3.91 7.86
C LYS A 495 3.83 -5.11 8.15
N PRO A 496 3.12 -5.65 7.14
CA PRO A 496 3.06 -5.16 5.76
C PRO A 496 2.26 -3.84 5.67
N PHE A 497 2.79 -2.86 4.91
CA PHE A 497 2.20 -1.52 4.77
C PHE A 497 0.83 -1.53 4.07
N ILE A 498 0.42 -2.69 3.55
CA ILE A 498 -0.89 -2.95 2.99
C ILE A 498 -1.33 -4.33 3.49
N SER A 499 -2.54 -4.44 4.03
CA SER A 499 -3.15 -5.70 4.47
C SER A 499 -4.36 -6.06 3.61
N ASP A 500 -4.58 -7.35 3.38
CA ASP A 500 -5.84 -7.86 2.82
C ASP A 500 -6.93 -7.76 3.90
N VAL A 501 -7.96 -6.97 3.65
CA VAL A 501 -9.11 -6.77 4.54
C VAL A 501 -10.41 -7.16 3.86
N THR A 502 -10.34 -8.00 2.83
CA THR A 502 -11.54 -8.45 2.10
C THR A 502 -12.55 -9.13 3.04
N THR A 503 -12.07 -9.71 4.14
CA THR A 503 -12.90 -10.33 5.18
C THR A 503 -13.74 -9.34 6.01
N ASP A 504 -13.42 -8.04 5.97
CA ASP A 504 -14.22 -6.99 6.61
C ASP A 504 -15.52 -6.72 5.82
N TYR A 505 -15.53 -7.09 4.53
CA TYR A 505 -16.64 -6.85 3.60
C TYR A 505 -17.42 -8.12 3.26
N PHE A 506 -16.72 -9.26 3.19
CA PHE A 506 -17.29 -10.54 2.80
C PHE A 506 -16.82 -11.65 3.74
N PRO A 507 -17.64 -12.70 4.00
CA PRO A 507 -17.18 -13.84 4.79
C PRO A 507 -15.90 -14.49 4.22
N GLU A 508 -15.04 -14.99 5.11
CA GLU A 508 -13.83 -15.72 4.72
C GLU A 508 -14.19 -16.85 3.74
N ASN A 509 -13.46 -16.93 2.63
CA ASN A 509 -13.77 -17.87 1.56
C ASN A 509 -12.53 -18.36 0.83
N LYS A 510 -12.68 -19.49 0.13
CA LYS A 510 -11.60 -20.15 -0.60
C LYS A 510 -12.16 -20.88 -1.82
N TYR A 511 -11.63 -20.57 -3.00
CA TYR A 511 -12.07 -21.14 -4.27
C TYR A 511 -10.92 -21.83 -4.98
N SER A 512 -11.10 -23.10 -5.34
CA SER A 512 -10.12 -23.87 -6.11
C SER A 512 -10.48 -23.85 -7.58
N VAL A 513 -9.70 -23.09 -8.36
CA VAL A 513 -9.92 -22.87 -9.79
C VAL A 513 -9.08 -23.84 -10.59
N LYS A 514 -9.70 -24.53 -11.56
CA LYS A 514 -9.02 -25.37 -12.54
C LYS A 514 -8.35 -24.45 -13.57
N CYS A 515 -7.05 -24.63 -13.80
CA CYS A 515 -6.30 -23.88 -14.79
C CYS A 515 -5.19 -24.76 -15.35
N LYS A 516 -4.89 -24.67 -16.65
CA LYS A 516 -3.84 -25.52 -17.24
C LYS A 516 -2.48 -24.92 -16.92
N MET A 517 -1.83 -25.51 -15.92
CA MET A 517 -0.54 -25.08 -15.41
C MET A 517 0.34 -26.30 -15.30
N GLY A 518 1.57 -26.20 -15.82
CA GLY A 518 2.58 -27.26 -15.69
C GLY A 518 3.03 -27.48 -14.24
N LEU A 519 4.32 -27.29 -13.97
CA LEU A 519 4.89 -27.50 -12.64
C LEU A 519 4.27 -26.59 -11.56
N PRO A 520 4.18 -27.05 -10.30
CA PRO A 520 3.62 -26.27 -9.20
C PRO A 520 4.48 -25.05 -8.85
N ALA A 521 3.94 -24.18 -7.97
CA ALA A 521 4.58 -22.98 -7.44
C ALA A 521 4.78 -21.81 -8.41
N ARG A 522 4.10 -21.80 -9.56
CA ARG A 522 4.02 -20.61 -10.43
C ARG A 522 3.05 -19.59 -9.87
N VAL A 523 3.39 -18.31 -9.96
CA VAL A 523 2.49 -17.21 -9.59
C VAL A 523 1.39 -17.09 -10.64
N VAL A 524 0.14 -17.16 -10.18
CA VAL A 524 -1.08 -17.00 -10.98
C VAL A 524 -1.84 -15.80 -10.46
N GLY A 525 -2.19 -14.90 -11.36
CA GLY A 525 -3.01 -13.73 -11.08
C GLY A 525 -4.49 -14.08 -11.04
N LEU A 526 -5.24 -13.40 -10.18
CA LEU A 526 -6.69 -13.29 -10.21
C LEU A 526 -7.04 -12.08 -11.06
N GLY A 527 -7.54 -12.32 -12.27
CA GLY A 527 -7.96 -11.29 -13.21
C GLY A 527 -9.38 -10.81 -12.95
N MET A 528 -9.57 -9.51 -12.96
CA MET A 528 -10.86 -8.83 -13.04
C MET A 528 -10.88 -7.95 -14.28
N PHE A 529 -12.02 -7.86 -14.95
CA PHE A 529 -12.16 -7.04 -16.16
C PHE A 529 -12.66 -5.65 -15.79
N THR A 530 -11.98 -4.61 -16.24
CA THR A 530 -12.41 -3.21 -16.12
C THR A 530 -11.79 -2.41 -17.25
N ASN A 531 -12.49 -1.39 -17.79
CA ASN A 531 -11.99 -0.51 -18.86
C ASN A 531 -11.29 -1.28 -19.99
N ALA A 532 -12.02 -2.22 -20.61
CA ALA A 532 -11.54 -3.02 -21.74
C ALA A 532 -10.34 -3.95 -21.47
N HIS A 533 -9.92 -4.16 -20.22
CA HIS A 533 -8.71 -4.92 -19.89
C HIS A 533 -8.86 -5.83 -18.66
N TRP A 534 -8.14 -6.96 -18.69
CA TRP A 534 -7.96 -7.82 -17.51
C TRP A 534 -6.85 -7.30 -16.61
N TYR A 535 -7.16 -7.02 -15.35
CA TYR A 535 -6.20 -6.59 -14.33
C TYR A 535 -6.02 -7.65 -13.26
N SER A 536 -4.76 -7.96 -12.94
CA SER A 536 -4.43 -8.89 -11.85
C SER A 536 -4.57 -8.18 -10.51
N VAL A 537 -5.64 -8.44 -9.77
CA VAL A 537 -5.89 -7.81 -8.46
C VAL A 537 -5.19 -8.53 -7.30
N TYR A 538 -4.80 -9.79 -7.52
CA TYR A 538 -4.23 -10.66 -6.49
C TYR A 538 -3.40 -11.77 -7.13
N GLY A 539 -2.34 -12.24 -6.46
CA GLY A 539 -1.47 -13.31 -6.98
C GLY A 539 -1.31 -14.45 -5.98
N CYS A 540 -1.40 -15.70 -6.45
CA CYS A 540 -1.24 -16.90 -5.65
C CYS A 540 -0.25 -17.89 -6.28
N LYS A 541 0.41 -18.71 -5.46
CA LYS A 541 1.17 -19.85 -5.97
C LYS A 541 0.20 -20.96 -6.36
N SER A 542 0.36 -21.47 -7.57
CA SER A 542 -0.40 -22.60 -8.11
C SER A 542 0.08 -23.95 -7.58
N ALA A 543 -0.82 -24.93 -7.61
CA ALA A 543 -0.49 -26.36 -7.62
C ALA A 543 -0.61 -26.88 -9.07
N ILE A 544 -0.31 -28.17 -9.29
CA ILE A 544 -0.43 -28.78 -10.62
C ILE A 544 -1.88 -28.64 -11.11
N ASN A 545 -2.06 -28.01 -12.29
CA ASN A 545 -3.34 -27.77 -12.94
C ASN A 545 -4.44 -27.06 -12.10
N LYS A 546 -4.07 -26.36 -11.03
CA LYS A 546 -5.03 -25.62 -10.20
C LYS A 546 -4.40 -24.48 -9.43
N VAL A 547 -5.19 -23.46 -9.14
CA VAL A 547 -4.85 -22.37 -8.21
C VAL A 547 -5.95 -22.23 -7.18
N THR A 548 -5.57 -21.84 -5.96
CA THR A 548 -6.54 -21.55 -4.91
C THR A 548 -6.47 -20.06 -4.59
N PHE A 549 -7.58 -19.36 -4.79
CA PHE A 549 -7.76 -17.99 -4.35
C PHE A 549 -8.53 -17.96 -3.02
N ARG A 550 -8.25 -16.95 -2.21
CA ARG A 550 -8.83 -16.77 -0.87
C ARG A 550 -9.27 -15.33 -0.71
N ASN A 551 -10.33 -15.15 0.06
CA ASN A 551 -10.87 -13.85 0.47
C ASN A 551 -11.07 -12.96 -0.77
N ILE A 552 -11.99 -13.37 -1.62
CA ILE A 552 -12.42 -12.65 -2.82
C ILE A 552 -13.93 -12.42 -2.74
N GLU A 553 -14.42 -11.34 -3.33
CA GLU A 553 -15.85 -11.03 -3.39
C GLU A 553 -16.61 -12.12 -4.18
N PRO A 554 -17.63 -12.76 -3.58
CA PRO A 554 -18.54 -13.67 -4.29
C PRO A 554 -19.40 -12.95 -5.33
N GLN A 555 -20.02 -13.71 -6.24
CA GLN A 555 -20.92 -13.23 -7.31
C GLN A 555 -20.25 -12.27 -8.32
N THR A 556 -18.92 -12.21 -8.31
CA THR A 556 -18.12 -11.40 -9.23
C THR A 556 -17.42 -12.28 -10.26
N VAL A 557 -17.25 -11.80 -11.49
CA VAL A 557 -16.51 -12.52 -12.53
C VAL A 557 -15.00 -12.36 -12.34
N TYR A 558 -14.31 -13.50 -12.35
CA TYR A 558 -12.86 -13.56 -12.36
C TYR A 558 -12.34 -14.48 -13.46
N ILE A 559 -11.05 -14.38 -13.74
CA ILE A 559 -10.31 -15.33 -14.57
C ILE A 559 -8.93 -15.59 -13.99
N ALA A 560 -8.40 -16.80 -14.09
CA ALA A 560 -7.02 -17.07 -13.70
C ALA A 560 -6.09 -16.59 -14.83
N MET A 561 -5.05 -15.83 -14.46
CA MET A 561 -4.11 -15.24 -15.40
C MET A 561 -2.68 -15.73 -15.17
N GLY A 562 -2.00 -16.06 -16.26
CA GLY A 562 -0.58 -16.39 -16.29
C GLY A 562 0.31 -15.14 -16.35
N SER A 563 1.59 -15.37 -16.63
CA SER A 563 2.55 -14.30 -16.90
C SER A 563 2.15 -13.48 -18.14
N LYS A 564 2.41 -12.17 -18.13
CA LYS A 564 2.12 -11.25 -19.24
C LYS A 564 0.62 -11.08 -19.57
N GLY A 565 -0.28 -11.37 -18.62
CA GLY A 565 -1.72 -11.10 -18.78
C GLY A 565 -2.50 -12.13 -19.61
N SER A 566 -1.88 -13.25 -20.01
CA SER A 566 -2.58 -14.32 -20.72
C SER A 566 -3.60 -15.01 -19.80
N THR A 567 -4.80 -15.30 -20.30
CA THR A 567 -5.81 -16.08 -19.60
C THR A 567 -5.43 -17.57 -19.59
N ILE A 568 -5.61 -18.26 -18.46
CA ILE A 568 -5.22 -19.68 -18.29
C ILE A 568 -6.33 -20.56 -17.66
N SER A 569 -7.52 -19.99 -17.49
CA SER A 569 -8.76 -20.69 -17.14
C SER A 569 -9.91 -20.09 -17.93
N TYR A 570 -11.06 -20.79 -17.96
CA TYR A 570 -12.33 -20.12 -18.26
C TYR A 570 -12.66 -19.07 -17.19
N PRO A 571 -13.43 -18.02 -17.51
CA PRO A 571 -13.96 -17.12 -16.51
C PRO A 571 -14.85 -17.89 -15.53
N PHE A 572 -14.91 -17.41 -14.30
CA PHE A 572 -15.63 -18.08 -13.23
C PHE A 572 -16.25 -17.10 -12.24
N ILE A 573 -17.37 -17.50 -11.66
CA ILE A 573 -18.13 -16.76 -10.65
C ILE A 573 -18.11 -17.60 -9.36
N PRO A 574 -17.49 -17.10 -8.27
CA PRO A 574 -17.53 -17.75 -6.96
C PRO A 574 -18.86 -17.48 -6.26
N HIS A 575 -19.41 -18.45 -5.55
CA HIS A 575 -20.68 -18.32 -4.83
C HIS A 575 -20.50 -18.39 -3.32
N ASN A 576 -21.44 -17.79 -2.58
CA ASN A 576 -21.42 -17.74 -1.11
C ASN A 576 -21.38 -19.13 -0.44
N ASP A 577 -21.85 -20.17 -1.12
CA ASP A 577 -21.83 -21.57 -0.66
C ASP A 577 -20.47 -22.27 -0.88
N GLY A 578 -19.47 -21.56 -1.43
CA GLY A 578 -18.14 -22.08 -1.74
C GLY A 578 -18.03 -22.73 -3.12
N THR A 579 -19.11 -22.78 -3.91
CA THR A 579 -19.10 -23.32 -5.28
C THR A 579 -18.61 -22.31 -6.30
N ILE A 580 -18.34 -22.77 -7.52
CA ILE A 580 -17.88 -21.96 -8.64
C ILE A 580 -18.70 -22.30 -9.88
N THR A 581 -19.30 -21.30 -10.52
CA THR A 581 -19.84 -21.42 -11.89
C THR A 581 -18.77 -21.02 -12.89
N TYR A 582 -18.49 -21.88 -13.87
CA TYR A 582 -17.60 -21.54 -14.99
C TYR A 582 -18.40 -21.07 -16.19
N LEU A 583 -18.00 -19.92 -16.75
CA LEU A 583 -18.55 -19.37 -17.99
C LEU A 583 -17.81 -19.97 -19.19
N LYS A 584 -18.05 -21.26 -19.44
CA LYS A 584 -17.48 -21.98 -20.57
C LYS A 584 -18.46 -21.86 -21.75
N PRO A 585 -18.05 -21.25 -22.87
CA PRO A 585 -18.94 -21.03 -24.02
C PRO A 585 -19.42 -22.36 -24.61
N GLU A 586 -20.72 -22.51 -24.77
CA GLU A 586 -21.38 -23.68 -25.35
C GLU A 586 -21.53 -23.50 -26.86
N THR A 587 -20.54 -23.91 -27.64
CA THR A 587 -20.55 -23.67 -29.09
C THR A 587 -21.60 -24.45 -29.88
N ASN A 588 -22.22 -25.46 -29.25
CA ASN A 588 -23.30 -26.26 -29.84
C ASN A 588 -24.69 -25.71 -29.50
N ASN A 589 -24.78 -24.76 -28.57
CA ASN A 589 -26.01 -24.13 -28.13
C ASN A 589 -25.89 -22.62 -28.38
N ARG A 590 -26.53 -22.13 -29.43
CA ARG A 590 -26.35 -20.76 -29.90
C ARG A 590 -27.69 -20.05 -30.00
N ARG A 591 -27.67 -18.74 -29.78
CA ARG A 591 -28.86 -17.89 -29.83
C ARG A 591 -28.56 -16.54 -30.44
N ASN A 592 -29.63 -15.86 -30.85
CA ASN A 592 -29.57 -14.46 -31.25
C ASN A 592 -29.64 -13.59 -30.00
N VAL A 593 -28.84 -12.54 -29.95
CA VAL A 593 -28.77 -11.63 -28.80
C VAL A 593 -28.91 -10.19 -29.29
N ILE A 594 -29.64 -9.39 -28.52
CA ILE A 594 -29.81 -7.96 -28.76
C ILE A 594 -28.98 -7.22 -27.73
N ILE A 595 -28.02 -6.42 -28.17
CA ILE A 595 -27.13 -5.65 -27.29
C ILE A 595 -27.46 -4.18 -27.47
N LYS A 596 -27.65 -3.48 -26.35
CA LYS A 596 -28.02 -2.06 -26.36
C LYS A 596 -26.97 -1.16 -25.72
N ARG A 597 -26.02 -1.71 -24.96
CA ARG A 597 -25.11 -0.93 -24.13
C ARG A 597 -23.78 -1.64 -23.86
N LYS A 598 -22.72 -0.87 -23.59
CA LYS A 598 -21.36 -1.37 -23.29
C LYS A 598 -21.01 -1.47 -21.81
N VAL A 599 -21.73 -0.75 -20.95
CA VAL A 599 -21.46 -0.62 -19.50
C VAL A 599 -22.78 -0.72 -18.74
N ARG A 600 -22.77 -1.17 -17.47
CA ARG A 600 -23.99 -1.14 -16.62
C ARG A 600 -24.52 0.29 -16.42
N ILE A 601 -25.83 0.42 -16.18
CA ILE A 601 -26.42 1.70 -15.75
C ILE A 601 -26.30 1.77 -14.24
N THR A 602 -25.62 2.80 -13.72
CA THR A 602 -25.50 3.03 -12.28
C THR A 602 -26.80 3.57 -11.69
N ASN A 603 -27.05 3.37 -10.39
CA ASN A 603 -28.24 3.94 -9.73
C ASN A 603 -28.26 5.47 -9.83
N HIS A 604 -27.11 6.12 -9.68
CA HIS A 604 -27.01 7.58 -9.82
C HIS A 604 -27.40 8.05 -11.23
N LEU A 605 -26.89 7.38 -12.28
CA LEU A 605 -27.28 7.70 -13.65
C LEU A 605 -28.77 7.44 -13.89
N LYS A 606 -29.29 6.32 -13.35
CA LYS A 606 -30.71 5.98 -13.45
C LYS A 606 -31.61 7.03 -12.79
N GLU A 607 -31.21 7.56 -11.65
CA GLU A 607 -31.91 8.65 -10.97
C GLU A 607 -31.88 9.93 -11.82
N LYS A 608 -30.70 10.32 -12.33
CA LYS A 608 -30.57 11.47 -13.24
C LYS A 608 -31.40 11.34 -14.50
N MET A 609 -31.37 10.19 -15.16
CA MET A 609 -32.16 9.93 -16.37
C MET A 609 -33.67 10.01 -16.15
N LYS A 610 -34.11 9.88 -14.89
CA LYS A 610 -35.52 9.98 -14.48
C LYS A 610 -35.92 11.37 -13.99
N GLU A 611 -34.99 12.31 -13.83
CA GLU A 611 -35.32 13.69 -13.42
C GLU A 611 -36.28 14.37 -14.40
N VAL A 612 -36.27 13.95 -15.66
CA VAL A 612 -37.14 14.43 -16.73
C VAL A 612 -38.58 13.87 -16.64
N ASP A 613 -38.80 12.79 -15.88
CA ASP A 613 -40.10 12.11 -15.82
C ASP A 613 -41.20 13.06 -15.34
N GLY A 614 -42.30 13.14 -16.09
CA GLY A 614 -43.40 14.07 -15.80
C GLY A 614 -43.27 15.45 -16.46
N THR A 615 -42.21 15.70 -17.24
CA THR A 615 -42.05 16.94 -18.02
C THR A 615 -43.10 16.97 -19.14
N SER A 616 -43.82 18.08 -19.26
CA SER A 616 -44.91 18.24 -20.25
C SER A 616 -44.37 18.83 -21.54
N VAL A 617 -44.83 18.31 -22.68
CA VAL A 617 -44.54 18.86 -24.01
C VAL A 617 -45.84 19.30 -24.65
N CYS A 618 -45.89 20.56 -25.07
CA CYS A 618 -47.04 21.17 -25.71
C CYS A 618 -46.65 21.74 -27.08
N GLY A 619 -47.58 21.68 -28.03
CA GLY A 619 -47.46 22.33 -29.33
C GLY A 619 -48.28 23.60 -29.34
N TYR A 620 -47.69 24.71 -29.77
CA TYR A 620 -48.40 25.98 -29.95
C TYR A 620 -48.45 26.35 -31.43
N ASN A 621 -49.62 26.76 -31.87
CA ASN A 621 -49.86 27.30 -33.20
C ASN A 621 -50.20 28.79 -33.08
N GLU A 622 -49.37 29.65 -33.70
CA GLU A 622 -49.56 31.10 -33.66
C GLU A 622 -50.81 31.58 -34.41
N GLU A 623 -51.15 30.96 -35.54
CA GLU A 623 -52.32 31.37 -36.34
C GLU A 623 -53.62 31.07 -35.61
N SER A 624 -53.74 29.90 -34.99
CA SER A 624 -54.92 29.52 -34.23
C SER A 624 -54.89 29.97 -32.77
N GLN A 625 -53.75 30.51 -32.30
CA GLN A 625 -53.46 30.82 -30.90
C GLN A 625 -53.80 29.68 -29.93
N HIS A 626 -53.65 28.44 -30.37
CA HIS A 626 -54.05 27.27 -29.60
C HIS A 626 -52.82 26.55 -29.06
N LEU A 627 -52.91 26.10 -27.80
CA LEU A 627 -51.90 25.29 -27.13
C LEU A 627 -52.45 23.88 -26.92
N ASP A 628 -51.91 22.92 -27.65
CA ASP A 628 -52.23 21.51 -27.52
C ASP A 628 -51.21 20.79 -26.65
N SER A 629 -51.66 19.84 -25.84
CA SER A 629 -50.75 18.89 -25.19
C SER A 629 -50.30 17.84 -26.21
N ILE A 630 -48.99 17.72 -26.43
CA ILE A 630 -48.41 16.66 -27.26
C ILE A 630 -48.18 15.41 -26.42
N GLY A 631 -47.70 15.57 -25.18
CA GLY A 631 -47.49 14.45 -24.28
C GLY A 631 -46.68 14.78 -23.04
N THR A 632 -46.23 13.74 -22.36
CA THR A 632 -45.42 13.83 -21.14
C THR A 632 -44.22 12.90 -21.27
N LEU A 633 -43.03 13.40 -20.92
CA LEU A 633 -41.79 12.64 -20.95
C LEU A 633 -41.79 11.61 -19.82
N TYR A 634 -41.57 10.34 -20.16
CA TYR A 634 -41.31 9.26 -19.20
C TYR A 634 -40.18 8.40 -19.75
N SER A 635 -39.07 8.36 -19.03
CA SER A 635 -37.85 7.67 -19.41
C SER A 635 -38.02 6.16 -19.20
N SER A 636 -37.83 5.38 -20.27
CA SER A 636 -37.62 3.93 -20.17
C SER A 636 -36.15 3.58 -19.88
N ILE A 637 -35.32 4.61 -19.64
CA ILE A 637 -33.88 4.53 -19.40
C ILE A 637 -33.17 4.00 -20.66
N SER A 638 -33.45 4.64 -21.80
CA SER A 638 -32.87 4.33 -23.10
C SER A 638 -32.50 5.60 -23.87
N ASN A 639 -31.83 5.42 -25.00
CA ASN A 639 -31.67 6.49 -25.98
C ASN A 639 -32.86 6.47 -26.94
N ASP A 640 -33.26 7.65 -27.40
CA ASP A 640 -34.28 7.85 -28.43
C ASP A 640 -35.70 7.44 -28.00
N GLU A 641 -36.13 7.93 -26.84
CA GLU A 641 -37.52 7.82 -26.38
C GLU A 641 -38.47 8.57 -27.32
N VAL A 642 -39.71 8.10 -27.49
CA VAL A 642 -40.62 8.63 -28.52
C VAL A 642 -41.95 9.07 -27.92
N ILE A 643 -42.37 10.29 -28.27
CA ILE A 643 -43.75 10.76 -28.09
C ILE A 643 -44.37 10.98 -29.46
N TYR A 644 -45.52 10.33 -29.69
CA TYR A 644 -46.29 10.54 -30.90
C TYR A 644 -47.20 11.75 -30.73
N ALA A 645 -47.14 12.67 -31.67
CA ALA A 645 -48.02 13.83 -31.75
C ALA A 645 -49.27 13.48 -32.57
N ASP A 646 -50.27 14.36 -32.53
CA ASP A 646 -51.57 14.19 -33.19
C ASP A 646 -51.56 14.53 -34.69
N GLY A 647 -50.39 14.89 -35.26
CA GLY A 647 -50.26 15.28 -36.66
C GLY A 647 -50.68 16.72 -36.96
N LYS A 648 -51.01 17.54 -35.94
CA LYS A 648 -51.32 18.96 -36.12
C LYS A 648 -50.08 19.79 -36.40
N GLU A 649 -50.34 21.00 -36.89
CA GLU A 649 -49.35 21.97 -37.27
C GLU A 649 -49.00 22.89 -36.09
N TYR A 650 -47.71 23.00 -35.78
CA TYR A 650 -47.20 23.82 -34.69
C TYR A 650 -46.08 24.74 -35.17
N SER A 651 -46.09 25.98 -34.69
CA SER A 651 -44.98 26.93 -34.87
C SER A 651 -43.99 26.88 -33.71
N HIS A 652 -44.42 26.43 -32.52
CA HIS A 652 -43.57 26.31 -31.34
C HIS A 652 -43.80 24.99 -30.62
N ILE A 653 -42.74 24.47 -30.00
CA ILE A 653 -42.81 23.39 -29.01
C ILE A 653 -42.43 23.96 -27.66
N ILE A 654 -43.33 23.85 -26.68
CA ILE A 654 -43.11 24.33 -25.32
C ILE A 654 -42.88 23.12 -24.43
N ILE A 655 -41.74 23.09 -23.74
CA ILE A 655 -41.40 22.06 -22.76
C ILE A 655 -41.53 22.68 -21.37
N ASN A 656 -42.42 22.14 -20.56
CA ASN A 656 -42.73 22.62 -19.21
C ASN A 656 -42.12 21.65 -18.18
N PRO A 657 -41.36 22.15 -17.18
CA PRO A 657 -40.77 21.30 -16.17
C PRO A 657 -41.84 20.56 -15.37
N ASN A 658 -41.46 19.41 -14.81
CA ASN A 658 -42.26 18.71 -13.81
C ASN A 658 -42.24 19.44 -12.46
N SER A 659 -42.72 18.78 -11.40
CA SER A 659 -42.75 19.35 -10.04
C SER A 659 -41.37 19.70 -9.46
N SER A 660 -40.26 19.24 -10.05
CA SER A 660 -38.91 19.65 -9.65
C SER A 660 -38.57 21.08 -10.08
N GLY A 661 -39.27 21.60 -11.09
CA GLY A 661 -38.99 22.92 -11.67
C GLY A 661 -37.79 22.96 -12.63
N ASN A 662 -37.11 21.84 -12.88
CA ASN A 662 -35.96 21.75 -13.78
C ASN A 662 -36.27 20.92 -15.02
N ILE A 663 -35.72 21.32 -16.17
CA ILE A 663 -35.67 20.53 -17.41
C ILE A 663 -34.22 20.11 -17.60
N CYS A 664 -33.96 18.83 -17.78
CA CYS A 664 -32.63 18.31 -18.11
C CYS A 664 -32.76 17.27 -19.24
N LEU A 665 -32.26 17.61 -20.43
CA LEU A 665 -32.39 16.79 -21.64
C LEU A 665 -31.07 16.84 -22.43
N ALA A 666 -30.63 15.69 -22.94
CA ALA A 666 -29.44 15.61 -23.78
C ALA A 666 -29.78 15.97 -25.22
N GLU A 667 -30.75 15.27 -25.82
CA GLU A 667 -31.08 15.42 -27.23
C GLU A 667 -32.59 15.49 -27.45
N LEU A 668 -33.00 16.20 -28.49
CA LEU A 668 -34.36 16.27 -28.97
C LEU A 668 -34.41 16.43 -30.49
N SER A 669 -35.21 15.60 -31.15
CA SER A 669 -35.47 15.67 -32.59
C SER A 669 -36.97 15.69 -32.86
N ILE A 670 -37.42 16.69 -33.61
CA ILE A 670 -38.81 16.82 -34.07
C ILE A 670 -38.91 16.17 -35.45
N ILE A 671 -39.86 15.27 -35.64
CA ILE A 671 -40.08 14.57 -36.92
C ILE A 671 -41.45 14.95 -37.48
N ALA A 672 -41.46 15.45 -38.71
CA ALA A 672 -42.68 15.82 -39.42
C ALA A 672 -43.46 14.59 -39.91
N THR A 673 -44.73 14.79 -40.31
CA THR A 673 -45.57 13.73 -40.88
C THR A 673 -45.06 13.13 -42.18
N ASP A 674 -44.18 13.82 -42.90
CA ASP A 674 -43.49 13.30 -44.09
C ASP A 674 -42.19 12.54 -43.76
N GLY A 675 -41.83 12.44 -42.47
CA GLY A 675 -40.63 11.77 -41.99
C GLY A 675 -39.36 12.62 -41.92
N THR A 676 -39.41 13.90 -42.32
CA THR A 676 -38.25 14.79 -42.27
C THR A 676 -37.96 15.29 -40.85
N LYS A 677 -36.67 15.49 -40.51
CA LYS A 677 -36.26 16.11 -39.25
C LYS A 677 -36.45 17.62 -39.35
N VAL A 678 -37.22 18.17 -38.41
CA VAL A 678 -37.60 19.59 -38.40
C VAL A 678 -36.59 20.38 -37.57
N PRO A 679 -35.91 21.40 -38.15
CA PRO A 679 -34.99 22.24 -37.40
C PRO A 679 -35.75 23.20 -36.48
N PHE A 680 -35.19 23.44 -35.31
CA PHE A 680 -35.70 24.42 -34.35
C PHE A 680 -34.55 25.27 -33.76
N THR A 681 -34.90 26.37 -33.11
CA THR A 681 -33.99 27.20 -32.31
C THR A 681 -34.53 27.38 -30.89
N GLY A 682 -33.70 27.89 -29.96
CA GLY A 682 -34.09 28.15 -28.57
C GLY A 682 -33.36 27.28 -27.55
N ALA A 683 -32.76 26.16 -27.98
CA ALA A 683 -31.90 25.29 -27.18
C ALA A 683 -30.95 24.52 -28.11
N ASN A 684 -29.72 25.00 -28.28
CA ASN A 684 -28.78 24.45 -29.27
C ASN A 684 -28.22 23.10 -28.82
N GLU A 685 -28.00 22.95 -27.52
CA GLU A 685 -27.50 21.74 -26.87
C GLU A 685 -28.45 20.55 -27.09
N LEU A 686 -29.74 20.78 -27.38
CA LEU A 686 -30.69 19.70 -27.66
C LEU A 686 -30.57 19.11 -29.07
N CYS A 687 -29.70 19.62 -29.94
CA CYS A 687 -29.63 19.16 -31.32
C CYS A 687 -28.21 19.16 -31.91
N ASP A 688 -27.17 19.17 -31.07
CA ASP A 688 -25.78 19.11 -31.51
C ASP A 688 -25.30 17.67 -31.86
N ASN A 689 -26.12 16.65 -31.55
CA ASN A 689 -25.83 15.23 -31.73
C ASN A 689 -24.70 14.71 -30.81
N ASP A 690 -24.44 15.41 -29.70
CA ASP A 690 -23.57 14.96 -28.63
C ASP A 690 -24.39 14.71 -27.34
N PRO A 691 -24.74 13.45 -27.01
CA PRO A 691 -25.54 13.13 -25.84
C PRO A 691 -24.81 13.35 -24.50
N LEU A 692 -23.52 13.71 -24.52
CA LEU A 692 -22.77 14.16 -23.34
C LEU A 692 -22.97 15.65 -23.06
N THR A 693 -23.38 16.44 -24.07
CA THR A 693 -23.91 17.78 -23.84
C THR A 693 -25.38 17.64 -23.43
N TYR A 694 -25.85 18.60 -22.63
CA TYR A 694 -27.24 18.60 -22.21
C TYR A 694 -27.71 20.02 -21.95
N PHE A 695 -28.96 20.26 -22.25
CA PHE A 695 -29.65 21.49 -21.93
C PHE A 695 -30.23 21.41 -20.52
N SER A 696 -30.06 22.47 -19.72
CA SER A 696 -30.69 22.60 -18.41
C SER A 696 -31.33 23.97 -18.20
N SER A 697 -32.56 24.00 -17.64
CA SER A 697 -33.29 25.24 -17.35
C SER A 697 -34.21 25.10 -16.14
N ASN A 698 -34.24 26.13 -15.28
CA ASN A 698 -35.13 26.24 -14.11
C ASN A 698 -36.51 26.82 -14.46
N GLY A 699 -37.06 26.45 -15.62
CA GLY A 699 -38.32 26.96 -16.11
C GLY A 699 -38.65 26.45 -17.51
N PRO A 700 -39.88 26.74 -18.02
CA PRO A 700 -40.30 26.32 -19.34
C PRO A 700 -39.36 26.83 -20.43
N ILE A 701 -39.21 26.04 -21.49
CA ILE A 701 -38.51 26.45 -22.70
C ILE A 701 -39.42 26.41 -23.91
N THR A 702 -39.16 27.32 -24.85
CA THR A 702 -39.87 27.39 -26.12
C THR A 702 -38.88 27.14 -27.24
N LEU A 703 -39.14 26.08 -28.02
CA LEU A 703 -38.41 25.74 -29.23
C LEU A 703 -39.17 26.32 -30.43
N TYR A 704 -38.50 27.15 -31.20
CA TYR A 704 -39.07 27.83 -32.35
C TYR A 704 -38.86 26.99 -33.61
N VAL A 705 -39.94 26.50 -34.20
CA VAL A 705 -39.89 25.74 -35.45
C VAL A 705 -39.83 26.72 -36.60
N LYS A 706 -38.87 26.55 -37.52
CA LYS A 706 -38.58 27.57 -38.56
C LYS A 706 -39.78 27.90 -39.45
N ASN A 707 -40.69 26.95 -39.67
CA ASN A 707 -41.99 27.13 -40.31
C ASN A 707 -43.03 26.29 -39.55
N PRO A 708 -44.31 26.74 -39.44
CA PRO A 708 -45.40 25.89 -38.94
C PRO A 708 -45.39 24.54 -39.68
N THR A 709 -45.23 23.46 -38.94
CA THR A 709 -45.03 22.12 -39.51
C THR A 709 -45.91 21.11 -38.82
N ARG A 710 -46.47 20.16 -39.58
CA ARG A 710 -47.23 19.03 -39.04
C ARG A 710 -46.29 18.02 -38.37
N ILE A 711 -46.39 17.89 -37.06
CA ILE A 711 -45.48 17.06 -36.26
C ILE A 711 -46.08 15.67 -36.09
N ALA A 712 -45.34 14.62 -36.45
CA ALA A 712 -45.73 13.23 -36.21
C ALA A 712 -45.23 12.70 -34.88
N LYS A 713 -43.99 13.02 -34.52
CA LYS A 713 -43.38 12.56 -33.28
C LYS A 713 -42.21 13.43 -32.84
N ILE A 714 -41.92 13.37 -31.56
CA ILE A 714 -40.72 13.94 -30.95
C ILE A 714 -39.91 12.76 -30.39
N ILE A 715 -38.64 12.71 -30.78
CA ILE A 715 -37.65 11.76 -30.27
C ILE A 715 -36.77 12.52 -29.28
N TRP A 716 -36.51 11.97 -28.11
CA TRP A 716 -35.74 12.65 -27.07
C TRP A 716 -34.85 11.69 -26.28
N THR A 717 -33.79 12.23 -25.69
CA THR A 717 -32.85 11.47 -24.88
C THR A 717 -32.63 12.20 -23.54
N PRO A 718 -32.82 11.53 -22.40
CA PRO A 718 -32.48 12.10 -21.10
C PRO A 718 -30.98 12.32 -21.00
N GLN A 719 -30.53 13.15 -20.05
CA GLN A 719 -29.10 13.23 -19.71
C GLN A 719 -28.51 11.83 -19.49
N ASN A 720 -27.49 11.45 -20.27
CA ASN A 720 -26.91 10.11 -20.24
C ASN A 720 -25.37 10.14 -20.17
N ASP A 721 -24.72 9.00 -20.39
CA ASP A 721 -23.26 8.80 -20.30
C ASP A 721 -22.62 8.20 -21.57
N ASP A 722 -23.31 8.29 -22.71
CA ASP A 722 -22.84 7.84 -24.04
C ASP A 722 -22.39 6.36 -24.14
N ASN A 723 -22.90 5.50 -23.26
CA ASN A 723 -22.54 4.08 -23.23
C ASN A 723 -23.52 3.15 -23.99
N PHE A 724 -24.63 3.70 -24.51
CA PHE A 724 -25.57 2.99 -25.39
C PHE A 724 -24.97 2.79 -26.79
N VAL A 725 -25.50 1.81 -27.54
CA VAL A 725 -25.15 1.63 -28.95
C VAL A 725 -25.61 2.84 -29.76
N ARG A 726 -24.69 3.44 -30.51
CA ARG A 726 -24.95 4.60 -31.38
C ARG A 726 -24.94 4.21 -32.85
N ILE A 727 -25.86 4.77 -33.61
CA ILE A 727 -25.88 4.61 -35.06
C ILE A 727 -24.59 5.20 -35.66
N GLY A 728 -23.95 4.45 -36.56
CA GLY A 728 -22.71 4.83 -37.25
C GLY A 728 -21.42 4.36 -36.55
N ASP A 729 -21.48 3.97 -35.28
CA ASP A 729 -20.31 3.45 -34.56
C ASP A 729 -20.03 1.99 -34.91
N SER A 730 -18.76 1.61 -34.88
CA SER A 730 -18.30 0.27 -35.21
C SER A 730 -18.03 -0.53 -33.94
N TYR A 731 -18.75 -1.63 -33.78
CA TYR A 731 -18.68 -2.47 -32.60
C TYR A 731 -18.25 -3.89 -32.95
N GLU A 732 -17.48 -4.51 -32.07
CA GLU A 732 -17.12 -5.92 -32.14
C GLU A 732 -17.60 -6.65 -30.90
N LEU A 733 -18.35 -7.74 -31.08
CA LEU A 733 -18.74 -8.60 -29.98
C LEU A 733 -17.73 -9.74 -29.82
N LEU A 734 -17.15 -9.87 -28.63
CA LEU A 734 -16.22 -10.93 -28.30
C LEU A 734 -16.79 -11.82 -27.19
N TYR A 735 -16.43 -13.10 -27.22
CA TYR A 735 -16.64 -14.00 -26.07
C TYR A 735 -15.30 -14.53 -25.56
N GLN A 736 -15.23 -14.75 -24.25
CA GLN A 736 -14.02 -15.29 -23.63
C GLN A 736 -14.00 -16.83 -23.73
N ASN A 737 -12.95 -17.41 -24.31
CA ASN A 737 -12.79 -18.85 -24.54
C ASN A 737 -11.61 -19.50 -23.80
N GLY A 738 -11.51 -19.24 -22.50
CA GLY A 738 -10.46 -19.73 -21.62
C GLY A 738 -9.07 -19.30 -22.06
N GLU A 739 -8.20 -20.27 -22.30
CA GLU A 739 -6.82 -20.06 -22.78
C GLU A 739 -6.73 -19.45 -24.19
N ALA A 740 -7.76 -19.65 -25.03
CA ALA A 740 -7.79 -19.07 -26.36
C ALA A 740 -8.02 -17.54 -26.33
N GLY A 741 -8.30 -16.97 -25.16
CA GLY A 741 -8.52 -15.53 -25.01
C GLY A 741 -9.89 -15.10 -25.53
N TRP A 742 -9.95 -13.85 -25.99
CA TRP A 742 -11.14 -13.29 -26.63
C TRP A 742 -11.28 -13.82 -28.06
N VAL A 743 -12.48 -14.29 -28.41
CA VAL A 743 -12.83 -14.74 -29.76
C VAL A 743 -13.93 -13.85 -30.31
N SER A 744 -13.69 -13.27 -31.48
CA SER A 744 -14.65 -12.40 -32.16
C SER A 744 -15.86 -13.18 -32.67
N LEU A 745 -17.04 -12.58 -32.53
CA LEU A 745 -18.30 -12.97 -33.17
C LEU A 745 -18.63 -12.10 -34.38
N GLY A 746 -17.70 -11.23 -34.78
CA GLY A 746 -17.83 -10.31 -35.90
C GLY A 746 -17.90 -8.85 -35.45
N MET A 747 -17.58 -7.97 -36.39
CA MET A 747 -17.69 -6.53 -36.26
C MET A 747 -18.92 -6.05 -37.03
N GLN A 748 -19.65 -5.09 -36.48
CA GLN A 748 -20.84 -4.48 -37.08
C GLN A 748 -20.80 -2.97 -36.91
N GLU A 749 -21.11 -2.23 -37.96
CA GLU A 749 -21.48 -0.82 -37.83
C GLU A 749 -22.96 -0.75 -37.44
N ALA A 750 -23.26 -0.08 -36.33
CA ALA A 750 -24.61 0.02 -35.82
C ALA A 750 -25.51 0.81 -36.77
N LYS A 751 -26.61 0.19 -37.21
CA LYS A 751 -27.65 0.81 -38.07
C LYS A 751 -28.91 1.22 -37.31
N SER A 752 -28.98 0.89 -36.02
CA SER A 752 -30.02 1.31 -35.08
C SER A 752 -29.39 1.48 -33.69
N ASN A 753 -30.19 1.84 -32.68
CA ASN A 753 -29.76 1.97 -31.27
C ASN A 753 -29.55 0.61 -30.57
N CYS A 754 -29.45 -0.49 -31.33
CA CYS A 754 -29.10 -1.80 -30.83
C CYS A 754 -28.35 -2.62 -31.89
N LEU A 755 -27.61 -3.63 -31.43
CA LEU A 755 -26.90 -4.59 -32.27
C LEU A 755 -27.55 -5.95 -32.14
N ILE A 756 -27.73 -6.63 -33.27
CA ILE A 756 -28.24 -8.01 -33.31
C ILE A 756 -27.07 -8.92 -33.73
N TYR A 757 -26.61 -9.75 -32.80
CA TYR A 757 -25.63 -10.78 -33.08
C TYR A 757 -26.32 -12.14 -33.14
N ASN A 758 -26.18 -12.81 -34.28
CA ASN A 758 -26.68 -14.16 -34.47
C ASN A 758 -25.62 -15.18 -34.00
N ASN A 759 -26.06 -16.38 -33.64
CA ASN A 759 -25.16 -17.49 -33.33
C ASN A 759 -24.22 -17.28 -32.14
N VAL A 760 -24.63 -16.52 -31.12
CA VAL A 760 -23.83 -16.31 -29.90
C VAL A 760 -23.89 -17.54 -29.00
N PRO A 761 -22.74 -18.10 -28.55
CA PRO A 761 -22.73 -19.26 -27.65
C PRO A 761 -23.45 -18.99 -26.33
N ALA A 762 -24.19 -19.97 -25.83
CA ALA A 762 -24.72 -19.95 -24.47
C ALA A 762 -23.60 -20.07 -23.42
N ASN A 763 -23.89 -19.68 -22.18
CA ASN A 763 -22.94 -19.70 -21.05
C ASN A 763 -21.59 -19.00 -21.32
N ALA A 764 -21.60 -17.97 -22.16
CA ALA A 764 -20.41 -17.19 -22.55
C ALA A 764 -20.34 -15.87 -21.79
N LEU A 765 -19.14 -15.50 -21.33
CA LEU A 765 -18.82 -14.13 -20.93
C LEU A 765 -18.56 -13.31 -22.19
N LEU A 766 -19.30 -12.23 -22.37
CA LEU A 766 -19.27 -11.38 -23.54
C LEU A 766 -18.68 -10.01 -23.22
N TRP A 767 -18.10 -9.38 -24.23
CA TRP A 767 -17.56 -8.03 -24.21
C TRP A 767 -17.90 -7.36 -25.53
N LEU A 768 -18.53 -6.18 -25.47
CA LEU A 768 -18.80 -5.34 -26.63
C LEU A 768 -17.74 -4.25 -26.69
N HIS A 769 -16.85 -4.33 -27.67
CA HIS A 769 -15.80 -3.35 -27.90
C HIS A 769 -16.23 -2.32 -28.95
N ASP A 770 -16.09 -1.04 -28.66
CA ASP A 770 -16.32 0.07 -29.58
C ASP A 770 -15.00 0.52 -30.19
N HIS A 771 -14.87 0.34 -31.51
CA HIS A 771 -13.69 0.72 -32.27
C HIS A 771 -13.70 2.19 -32.71
N THR A 772 -14.79 2.92 -32.46
CA THR A 772 -14.96 4.32 -32.84
C THR A 772 -14.63 5.26 -31.68
N ARG A 773 -15.25 5.06 -30.50
CA ARG A 773 -15.16 6.02 -29.38
C ARG A 773 -15.37 5.39 -28.00
N GLY A 774 -15.09 6.20 -26.97
CA GLY A 774 -15.25 5.81 -25.56
C GLY A 774 -14.07 4.99 -25.03
N ARG A 775 -14.01 4.86 -23.70
CA ARG A 775 -12.94 4.10 -23.01
C ARG A 775 -13.49 3.12 -21.97
N GLU A 776 -14.75 3.28 -21.59
CA GLU A 776 -15.40 2.49 -20.55
C GLU A 776 -16.15 1.33 -21.18
N GLU A 777 -15.79 0.11 -20.79
CA GLU A 777 -16.39 -1.12 -21.30
C GLU A 777 -16.36 -2.19 -20.22
N GLU A 778 -17.47 -2.91 -20.07
CA GLU A 778 -17.64 -3.98 -19.10
C GLU A 778 -17.99 -5.30 -19.77
N VAL A 779 -17.73 -6.38 -19.05
CA VAL A 779 -18.18 -7.71 -19.45
C VAL A 779 -19.60 -7.97 -18.96
N PHE A 780 -20.32 -8.78 -19.72
CA PHE A 780 -21.69 -9.17 -19.40
C PHE A 780 -21.96 -10.62 -19.81
N ILE A 781 -23.05 -11.16 -19.30
CA ILE A 781 -23.66 -12.38 -19.79
C ILE A 781 -25.03 -12.05 -20.38
N ILE A 782 -25.56 -12.99 -21.17
CA ILE A 782 -26.97 -12.97 -21.54
C ILE A 782 -27.67 -14.00 -20.64
N ASP A 783 -28.71 -13.61 -19.92
CA ASP A 783 -29.49 -14.53 -19.08
C ASP A 783 -30.38 -15.47 -19.93
N GLU A 784 -31.10 -16.39 -19.30
CA GLU A 784 -31.99 -17.32 -20.03
C GLU A 784 -33.15 -16.62 -20.77
N SER A 785 -33.55 -15.44 -20.31
CA SER A 785 -34.61 -14.63 -20.93
C SER A 785 -34.11 -13.76 -22.09
N GLY A 786 -32.81 -13.75 -22.36
CA GLY A 786 -32.19 -12.99 -23.45
C GLY A 786 -31.75 -11.58 -23.06
N TYR A 787 -31.77 -11.22 -21.77
CA TYR A 787 -31.36 -9.91 -21.29
C TYR A 787 -29.87 -9.83 -21.00
N GLN A 788 -29.31 -8.66 -21.26
CA GLN A 788 -27.92 -8.32 -20.95
C GLN A 788 -27.75 -8.05 -19.45
N ILE A 789 -26.93 -8.86 -18.78
CA ILE A 789 -26.60 -8.73 -17.35
C ILE A 789 -25.11 -8.45 -17.21
N PHE A 790 -24.78 -7.24 -16.77
CA PHE A 790 -23.41 -6.86 -16.43
C PHE A 790 -22.99 -7.48 -15.09
N LEU A 791 -21.74 -7.92 -15.01
CA LEU A 791 -21.20 -8.66 -13.87
C LEU A 791 -20.13 -7.88 -13.11
#